data_AF-A0A2K1YR75-F1
#
_entry.id   AF-A0A2K1YR75-F1
#
_cell.length_a   1.000
_cell.length_b   1.000
_cell.length_c   1.000
_cell.angle_alpha   90.00
_cell.angle_beta   90.00
_cell.angle_gamma   90.00
#
_symmetry.space_group_name_H-M   'P 1'
#
loop_
_entity.id
_entity.type
_entity.pdbx_description
1 polymer ?
#
loop_
_entity_poly.entity_id
_entity_poly.type
_entity_poly.pdbx_seq_one_letter_code
_entity_poly.pdbx_strand_id
1 'polypeptide(L)'
;MELKKHQDQRLPERKGQKRKLEEEIEEEQREISAVEEAAAAPYGEARKVILNEVYAQVNILNSTFSWDEAHRATAKRATHVLAELAKNEEVVNLIVEGGAVPALVKHLQVPPSSEIDHDNSKPFEHEVEKGSAFALGLLAVKPEHQQLIVDAGALSHLVSLLKRQRDVHKDGSDSRAVNSVIRRAADAITNLAHENSSIKTRVRMEGGIPPLVELLEFTDTKVQRAAAGALRTLAFKNDENKNQIVECNALPALILMLRSDAAAIHYEAVGVIGNLVHSSPSIKREVLAAGALQPVIGLLSSCCSESQREAALLLGQFAATDSDCKVHIVQRGAVQPLIEMLQSPDVQLREMSAFALGRLAQDTHNQAGIAHNGGLVPLLKLLDSKNGSLQHNAAFSLYGLADNEDNVSDFISVGGVQKLQDGEFSVQATKDCVAKTLKRLEEKIHGRVLNHLLYLMRVAEKAVQRRVALALAHLCSPDDQRAIFINNSGLDLLLGLLGSSSPKQQLDGAIALYRLANKATILSPVDAAPPSPTPQVYLGEQYVNNATLSDVTFLVEGRRFYAHRICLLASSDAFRAMFDGGYREKDARDIEIPNIRWEVFELMMRFIYTGSVDVTLGIAQDLLRAADQYLLEGLKRLCEYTIAQDITLENISSMYELSEAFHAISLRHRCILFILEQFDKLSDKPRHSQLIHRIIPEIRDYFDKALTKPNQHNSRL
;
A
#
# COMPACT_ATOMS: atom_id res chain seq x y z
N MET A 1 -64.70 -13.21 49.76
CA MET A 1 -64.33 -13.04 51.19
C MET A 1 -63.50 -14.25 51.52
N GLU A 2 -62.18 -14.22 51.64
CA GLU A 2 -61.31 -13.24 52.25
C GLU A 2 -60.06 -13.02 51.38
N LEU A 3 -59.82 -11.76 51.03
CA LEU A 3 -58.61 -11.26 50.36
C LEU A 3 -58.25 -9.99 51.15
N LYS A 4 -56.98 -9.86 51.52
CA LYS A 4 -56.33 -8.78 52.31
C LYS A 4 -56.15 -9.07 53.81
N LYS A 5 -54.98 -9.66 54.13
CA LYS A 5 -54.17 -9.31 55.32
C LYS A 5 -52.79 -9.97 55.27
N HIS A 6 -51.94 -9.65 54.28
CA HIS A 6 -50.49 -9.98 54.33
C HIS A 6 -49.59 -9.11 53.44
N GLN A 7 -49.98 -7.86 53.16
CA GLN A 7 -49.10 -6.85 52.58
C GLN A 7 -49.15 -5.62 53.48
N ASP A 8 -48.28 -5.57 54.49
CA ASP A 8 -47.86 -4.29 55.11
C ASP A 8 -46.63 -4.37 56.03
N GLN A 9 -45.87 -5.48 56.04
CA GLN A 9 -44.64 -5.59 56.85
C GLN A 9 -43.31 -5.43 56.09
N ARG A 10 -43.29 -5.32 54.74
CA ARG A 10 -42.04 -5.19 53.94
C ARG A 10 -41.71 -3.77 53.44
N LEU A 11 -42.47 -2.75 53.84
CA LEU A 11 -42.29 -1.35 53.43
C LEU A 11 -41.35 -0.49 54.32
N PRO A 12 -41.13 -0.77 55.62
CA PRO A 12 -40.18 0.00 56.44
C PRO A 12 -38.72 -0.28 56.06
N GLU A 13 -38.38 -1.54 55.79
CA GLU A 13 -37.00 -1.99 55.50
C GLU A 13 -36.46 -1.42 54.19
N ARG A 14 -37.26 -1.39 53.11
CA ARG A 14 -36.84 -0.82 51.82
C ARG A 14 -36.67 0.71 51.84
N LYS A 15 -37.45 1.43 52.65
CA LYS A 15 -37.28 2.89 52.84
C LYS A 15 -36.10 3.21 53.75
N GLY A 16 -35.83 2.35 54.75
CA GLY A 16 -34.63 2.44 55.59
C GLY A 16 -33.34 2.13 54.82
N GLN A 17 -33.34 1.10 53.97
CA GLN A 17 -32.21 0.75 53.09
C GLN A 17 -31.92 1.82 52.05
N LYS A 18 -32.96 2.47 51.49
CA LYS A 18 -32.78 3.57 50.53
C LYS A 18 -32.20 4.84 51.17
N ARG A 19 -32.69 5.21 52.36
CA ARG A 19 -32.12 6.34 53.13
C ARG A 19 -30.69 6.08 53.60
N LYS A 20 -30.40 4.85 54.07
CA LYS A 20 -29.04 4.44 54.41
C LYS A 20 -28.11 4.48 53.19
N LEU A 21 -28.57 4.01 52.01
CA LEU A 21 -27.80 4.14 50.77
C LEU A 21 -27.55 5.60 50.37
N GLU A 22 -28.53 6.49 50.54
CA GLU A 22 -28.40 7.92 50.23
C GLU A 22 -27.42 8.61 51.19
N GLU A 23 -27.48 8.31 52.49
CA GLU A 23 -26.53 8.81 53.50
C GLU A 23 -25.12 8.25 53.29
N GLU A 24 -24.99 6.97 52.93
CA GLU A 24 -23.71 6.32 52.60
C GLU A 24 -23.07 6.92 51.33
N ILE A 25 -23.86 7.24 50.30
CA ILE A 25 -23.36 7.89 49.07
C ILE A 25 -22.89 9.32 49.36
N GLU A 26 -23.57 10.06 50.24
CA GLU A 26 -23.14 11.41 50.63
C GLU A 26 -21.85 11.39 51.47
N GLU A 27 -21.65 10.38 52.32
CA GLU A 27 -20.43 10.21 53.10
C GLU A 27 -19.25 9.77 52.20
N GLU A 28 -19.49 8.84 51.27
CA GLU A 28 -18.55 8.41 50.22
C GLU A 28 -18.08 9.60 49.35
N GLN A 29 -19.01 10.47 48.92
CA GLN A 29 -18.67 11.66 48.12
C GLN A 29 -17.88 12.71 48.90
N ARG A 30 -18.10 12.84 50.22
CA ARG A 30 -17.34 13.77 51.07
C ARG A 30 -15.91 13.30 51.30
N GLU A 31 -15.68 12.00 51.53
CA GLU A 31 -14.34 11.44 51.67
C GLU A 31 -13.54 11.58 50.37
N ILE A 32 -14.16 11.31 49.21
CA ILE A 32 -13.53 11.48 47.89
C ILE A 32 -13.22 12.96 47.62
N SER A 33 -14.16 13.86 47.87
CA SER A 33 -13.97 15.30 47.67
C SER A 33 -12.88 15.88 48.58
N ALA A 34 -12.72 15.37 49.79
CA ALA A 34 -11.66 15.78 50.71
C ALA A 34 -10.27 15.32 50.24
N VAL A 35 -10.18 14.16 49.58
CA VAL A 35 -8.92 13.68 48.97
C VAL A 35 -8.59 14.48 47.69
N GLU A 36 -9.59 14.83 46.89
CA GLU A 36 -9.43 15.69 45.70
C GLU A 36 -8.98 17.12 46.07
N GLU A 37 -9.56 17.71 47.12
CA GLU A 37 -9.12 19.02 47.65
C GLU A 37 -7.70 18.97 48.24
N ALA A 38 -7.33 17.88 48.93
CA ALA A 38 -5.99 17.71 49.49
C ALA A 38 -4.91 17.43 48.41
N ALA A 39 -5.30 16.90 47.25
CA ALA A 39 -4.40 16.71 46.10
C ALA A 39 -3.96 18.03 45.45
N ALA A 40 -4.59 19.16 45.79
CA ALA A 40 -4.20 20.51 45.34
C ALA A 40 -3.06 21.14 46.16
N ALA A 41 -2.59 20.47 47.22
CA ALA A 41 -1.49 20.91 48.08
C ALA A 41 -0.08 20.66 47.44
N PRO A 42 1.01 21.27 47.94
CA PRO A 42 2.36 21.01 47.44
C PRO A 42 2.69 19.52 47.43
N TYR A 43 3.38 19.04 46.38
CA TYR A 43 3.57 17.62 46.01
C TYR A 43 3.88 16.64 47.17
N GLY A 44 4.60 17.08 48.21
CA GLY A 44 4.92 16.25 49.38
C GLY A 44 3.79 16.06 50.40
N GLU A 45 2.91 17.04 50.54
CA GLU A 45 1.81 17.03 51.52
C GLU A 45 0.61 16.23 50.99
N ALA A 46 0.27 16.42 49.71
CA ALA A 46 -0.73 15.63 49.00
C ALA A 46 -0.43 14.11 49.03
N ARG A 47 0.84 13.73 48.78
CA ARG A 47 1.29 12.32 48.86
C ARG A 47 1.03 11.72 50.25
N LYS A 48 1.31 12.46 51.31
CA LYS A 48 1.16 12.00 52.69
C LYS A 48 -0.32 11.82 53.07
N VAL A 49 -1.19 12.73 52.62
CA VAL A 49 -2.64 12.62 52.85
C VAL A 49 -3.19 11.36 52.18
N ILE A 50 -2.86 11.16 50.90
CA ILE A 50 -3.31 9.99 50.14
C ILE A 50 -2.79 8.69 50.78
N LEU A 51 -1.53 8.64 51.20
CA LEU A 51 -0.97 7.45 51.84
C LEU A 51 -1.62 7.16 53.20
N ASN A 52 -1.91 8.18 54.00
CA ASN A 52 -2.65 8.03 55.25
C ASN A 52 -4.07 7.48 55.01
N GLU A 53 -4.74 7.99 53.98
CA GLU A 53 -6.06 7.51 53.59
C GLU A 53 -6.01 6.04 53.14
N VAL A 54 -5.04 5.68 52.29
CA VAL A 54 -4.80 4.29 51.92
C VAL A 54 -4.57 3.41 53.15
N TYR A 55 -3.72 3.83 54.10
CA TYR A 55 -3.50 3.06 55.34
C TYR A 55 -4.78 2.91 56.17
N ALA A 56 -5.62 3.95 56.25
CA ALA A 56 -6.90 3.87 56.94
C ALA A 56 -7.81 2.81 56.30
N GLN A 57 -7.95 2.84 54.97
CA GLN A 57 -8.77 1.86 54.24
C GLN A 57 -8.20 0.44 54.31
N VAL A 58 -6.88 0.29 54.28
CA VAL A 58 -6.21 -1.02 54.46
C VAL A 58 -6.41 -1.57 55.87
N ASN A 59 -6.35 -0.73 56.90
CA ASN A 59 -6.63 -1.14 58.29
C ASN A 59 -8.09 -1.56 58.48
N ILE A 60 -9.02 -0.85 57.83
CA ILE A 60 -10.43 -1.24 57.79
C ILE A 60 -10.56 -2.63 57.16
N LEU A 61 -10.01 -2.86 55.97
CA LEU A 61 -10.07 -4.16 55.32
C LEU A 61 -9.45 -5.27 56.17
N ASN A 62 -8.31 -5.03 56.81
CA ASN A 62 -7.66 -6.04 57.63
C ASN A 62 -8.48 -6.44 58.85
N SER A 63 -9.22 -5.50 59.45
CA SER A 63 -10.05 -5.72 60.65
C SER A 63 -11.47 -6.21 60.36
N THR A 64 -11.97 -6.10 59.12
CA THR A 64 -13.38 -6.35 58.77
C THR A 64 -13.62 -7.64 57.95
N PHE A 65 -12.92 -8.73 58.27
CA PHE A 65 -13.07 -10.02 57.56
C PHE A 65 -14.00 -11.01 58.29
N SER A 66 -15.31 -10.75 58.27
CA SER A 66 -16.35 -11.62 58.83
C SER A 66 -17.70 -11.42 58.14
N TRP A 67 -18.69 -12.26 58.46
CA TRP A 67 -20.07 -12.14 57.97
C TRP A 67 -20.94 -11.09 58.67
N ASP A 68 -20.43 -10.43 59.70
CA ASP A 68 -21.11 -9.30 60.35
C ASP A 68 -21.49 -8.19 59.33
N GLU A 69 -22.74 -7.73 59.37
CA GLU A 69 -23.29 -6.77 58.41
C GLU A 69 -22.51 -5.44 58.42
N ALA A 70 -22.12 -4.94 59.59
CA ALA A 70 -21.36 -3.70 59.71
C ALA A 70 -19.93 -3.88 59.18
N HIS A 71 -19.29 -5.02 59.44
CA HIS A 71 -17.99 -5.35 58.86
C HIS A 71 -18.07 -5.42 57.32
N ARG A 72 -19.09 -6.08 56.77
CA ARG A 72 -19.27 -6.20 55.32
C ARG A 72 -19.57 -4.86 54.64
N ALA A 73 -20.41 -4.02 55.25
CA ALA A 73 -20.69 -2.67 54.76
C ALA A 73 -19.44 -1.80 54.74
N THR A 74 -18.65 -1.85 55.81
CA THR A 74 -17.42 -1.05 55.95
C THR A 74 -16.32 -1.55 55.00
N ALA A 75 -16.17 -2.88 54.84
CA ALA A 75 -15.27 -3.45 53.86
C ALA A 75 -15.65 -3.05 52.42
N LYS A 76 -16.96 -3.06 52.09
CA LYS A 76 -17.45 -2.60 50.79
C LYS A 76 -17.06 -1.14 50.53
N ARG A 77 -17.29 -0.23 51.48
CA ARG A 77 -16.87 1.18 51.35
C ARG A 77 -15.36 1.30 51.16
N ALA A 78 -14.57 0.60 51.96
CA ALA A 78 -13.11 0.63 51.82
C ALA A 78 -12.62 0.14 50.45
N THR A 79 -13.22 -0.95 49.91
CA THR A 79 -12.89 -1.39 48.54
C THR A 79 -13.30 -0.37 47.48
N HIS A 80 -14.39 0.37 47.69
CA HIS A 80 -14.85 1.41 46.78
C HIS A 80 -13.90 2.60 46.77
N VAL A 81 -13.55 3.14 47.95
CA VAL A 81 -12.60 4.25 48.10
C VAL A 81 -11.26 3.91 47.43
N LEU A 82 -10.71 2.73 47.71
CA LEU A 82 -9.47 2.28 47.07
C LEU A 82 -9.59 2.18 45.54
N ALA A 83 -10.73 1.74 45.02
CA ALA A 83 -10.97 1.68 43.58
C ALA A 83 -11.09 3.08 42.95
N GLU A 84 -11.74 4.03 43.63
CA GLU A 84 -11.84 5.42 43.16
C GLU A 84 -10.47 6.09 43.11
N LEU A 85 -9.64 5.93 44.15
CA LEU A 85 -8.26 6.41 44.16
C LEU A 85 -7.43 5.77 43.02
N ALA A 86 -7.64 4.48 42.76
CA ALA A 86 -6.92 3.74 41.72
C ALA A 86 -7.29 4.16 40.28
N LYS A 87 -8.34 4.97 40.08
CA LYS A 87 -8.61 5.57 38.75
C LYS A 87 -7.54 6.57 38.33
N ASN A 88 -6.81 7.15 39.29
CA ASN A 88 -5.67 8.00 39.01
C ASN A 88 -4.39 7.16 38.99
N GLU A 89 -3.79 6.97 37.80
CA GLU A 89 -2.58 6.17 37.60
C GLU A 89 -1.38 6.63 38.43
N GLU A 90 -1.30 7.93 38.77
CA GLU A 90 -0.23 8.48 39.61
C GLU A 90 -0.33 8.01 41.06
N VAL A 91 -1.56 7.72 41.53
CA VAL A 91 -1.86 7.31 42.90
C VAL A 91 -1.71 5.80 43.08
N VAL A 92 -1.80 5.01 42.00
CA VAL A 92 -1.71 3.54 42.03
C VAL A 92 -0.46 3.05 42.78
N ASN A 93 0.70 3.70 42.60
CA ASN A 93 1.92 3.36 43.33
C ASN A 93 1.75 3.50 44.85
N LEU A 94 1.12 4.59 45.31
CA LEU A 94 0.89 4.85 46.73
C LEU A 94 -0.09 3.84 47.33
N ILE A 95 -1.10 3.43 46.58
CA ILE A 95 -2.05 2.40 47.00
C ILE A 95 -1.34 1.06 47.23
N VAL A 96 -0.44 0.69 46.32
CA VAL A 96 0.38 -0.53 46.43
C VAL A 96 1.38 -0.43 47.59
N GLU A 97 2.10 0.70 47.71
CA GLU A 97 3.03 1.00 48.82
C GLU A 97 2.31 0.94 50.19
N GLY A 98 1.06 1.39 50.26
CA GLY A 98 0.22 1.36 51.46
C GLY A 98 -0.28 -0.03 51.86
N GLY A 99 0.06 -1.08 51.11
CA GLY A 99 -0.28 -2.47 51.47
C GLY A 99 -1.70 -2.88 51.07
N ALA A 100 -2.32 -2.21 50.10
CA ALA A 100 -3.68 -2.54 49.66
C ALA A 100 -3.79 -3.91 48.99
N VAL A 101 -2.74 -4.38 48.30
CA VAL A 101 -2.79 -5.62 47.52
C VAL A 101 -3.11 -6.85 48.40
N PRO A 102 -2.35 -7.17 49.48
CA PRO A 102 -2.70 -8.31 50.34
C PRO A 102 -4.09 -8.20 50.98
N ALA A 103 -4.50 -6.98 51.38
CA ALA A 103 -5.79 -6.74 52.01
C ALA A 103 -6.95 -6.99 51.04
N LEU A 104 -6.86 -6.49 49.80
CA LEU A 104 -7.85 -6.71 48.76
C LEU A 104 -7.91 -8.18 48.34
N VAL A 105 -6.77 -8.87 48.24
CA VAL A 105 -6.72 -10.30 47.90
C VAL A 105 -7.38 -11.16 48.98
N LYS A 106 -7.18 -10.84 50.26
CA LYS A 106 -7.91 -11.49 51.37
C LYS A 106 -9.42 -11.38 51.18
N HIS A 107 -9.91 -10.22 50.75
CA HIS A 107 -11.33 -9.94 50.52
C HIS A 107 -11.88 -10.45 49.17
N LEU A 108 -11.10 -11.16 48.35
CA LEU A 108 -11.64 -11.99 47.27
C LEU A 108 -12.18 -13.33 47.80
N GLN A 109 -11.79 -13.70 49.02
CA GLN A 109 -12.21 -14.94 49.67
C GLN A 109 -13.52 -14.75 50.43
N VAL A 110 -14.18 -15.87 50.68
CA VAL A 110 -15.35 -15.93 51.55
C VAL A 110 -14.88 -15.91 53.00
N PRO A 111 -15.44 -15.07 53.89
CA PRO A 111 -15.14 -15.13 55.32
C PRO A 111 -15.53 -16.49 55.92
N PRO A 112 -14.83 -16.97 56.97
CA PRO A 112 -15.20 -18.20 57.66
C PRO A 112 -16.62 -18.08 58.22
N SER A 113 -17.48 -19.05 57.91
CA SER A 113 -18.84 -19.16 58.46
C SER A 113 -18.78 -19.80 59.84
N SER A 114 -19.42 -19.20 60.85
CA SER A 114 -19.77 -19.93 62.08
C SER A 114 -20.81 -21.00 61.75
N GLU A 115 -20.72 -22.18 62.34
CA GLU A 115 -21.59 -23.35 62.10
C GLU A 115 -23.09 -23.14 62.40
N ILE A 116 -23.52 -21.91 62.67
CA ILE A 116 -24.88 -21.52 63.04
C ILE A 116 -25.31 -20.36 62.14
N ASP A 117 -25.75 -20.66 60.92
CA ASP A 117 -26.81 -19.93 60.20
C ASP A 117 -26.97 -20.53 58.79
N HIS A 118 -27.80 -21.56 58.70
CA HIS A 118 -28.12 -22.22 57.44
C HIS A 118 -29.29 -21.58 56.68
N ASP A 119 -29.86 -20.45 57.15
CA ASP A 119 -31.12 -19.93 56.58
C ASP A 119 -31.26 -18.39 56.52
N ASN A 120 -30.17 -17.63 56.62
CA ASN A 120 -30.22 -16.16 56.51
C ASN A 120 -29.48 -15.60 55.29
N SER A 121 -30.10 -14.61 54.65
CA SER A 121 -29.52 -13.77 53.58
C SER A 121 -28.17 -13.21 54.04
N LYS A 122 -27.08 -13.64 53.40
CA LYS A 122 -25.72 -13.15 53.69
C LYS A 122 -25.61 -11.67 53.32
N PRO A 123 -25.31 -10.77 54.28
CA PRO A 123 -25.27 -9.34 54.03
C PRO A 123 -24.12 -8.97 53.08
N PHE A 124 -24.43 -8.19 52.04
CA PHE A 124 -23.49 -7.75 51.01
C PHE A 124 -22.66 -8.90 50.40
N GLU A 125 -23.29 -10.08 50.23
CA GLU A 125 -22.67 -11.19 49.51
C GLU A 125 -22.26 -10.72 48.10
N HIS A 126 -21.05 -11.08 47.66
CA HIS A 126 -20.44 -10.69 46.37
C HIS A 126 -20.04 -9.21 46.21
N GLU A 127 -20.60 -8.28 46.97
CA GLU A 127 -20.30 -6.84 46.79
C GLU A 127 -18.87 -6.46 47.19
N VAL A 128 -18.35 -7.04 48.28
CA VAL A 128 -16.96 -6.81 48.70
C VAL A 128 -15.99 -7.50 47.75
N GLU A 129 -16.25 -8.75 47.34
CA GLU A 129 -15.43 -9.44 46.34
C GLU A 129 -15.43 -8.70 44.99
N LYS A 130 -16.57 -8.14 44.58
CA LYS A 130 -16.70 -7.29 43.39
C LYS A 130 -15.82 -6.04 43.51
N GLY A 131 -15.88 -5.36 44.64
CA GLY A 131 -15.06 -4.18 44.93
C GLY A 131 -13.57 -4.50 44.92
N SER A 132 -13.17 -5.58 45.59
CA SER A 132 -11.79 -6.08 45.62
C SER A 132 -11.26 -6.45 44.24
N ALA A 133 -12.04 -7.21 43.45
CA ALA A 133 -11.65 -7.57 42.09
C ALA A 133 -11.50 -6.33 41.20
N PHE A 134 -12.42 -5.37 41.33
CA PHE A 134 -12.36 -4.12 40.57
C PHE A 134 -11.13 -3.27 40.94
N ALA A 135 -10.87 -3.07 42.23
CA ALA A 135 -9.70 -2.35 42.72
C ALA A 135 -8.40 -3.00 42.25
N LEU A 136 -8.26 -4.33 42.42
CA LEU A 136 -7.08 -5.07 41.95
C LEU A 136 -6.88 -4.95 40.43
N GLY A 137 -7.97 -4.98 39.65
CA GLY A 137 -7.92 -4.74 38.21
C GLY A 137 -7.40 -3.36 37.83
N LEU A 138 -7.71 -2.32 38.61
CA LEU A 138 -7.19 -0.95 38.39
C LEU A 138 -5.73 -0.82 38.85
N LEU A 139 -5.30 -1.54 39.88
CA LEU A 139 -3.90 -1.53 40.33
C LEU A 139 -2.95 -2.23 39.32
N ALA A 140 -3.49 -3.09 38.46
CA ALA A 140 -2.77 -3.87 37.46
C ALA A 140 -2.31 -3.09 36.22
N VAL A 141 -2.41 -1.75 36.21
CA VAL A 141 -1.96 -0.89 35.10
C VAL A 141 -0.47 -1.02 34.82
N LYS A 142 0.35 -1.30 35.85
CA LYS A 142 1.82 -1.47 35.72
C LYS A 142 2.24 -2.95 35.81
N PRO A 143 3.19 -3.41 34.97
CA PRO A 143 3.68 -4.79 35.01
C PRO A 143 4.19 -5.26 36.37
N GLU A 144 4.89 -4.40 37.13
CA GLU A 144 5.35 -4.76 38.48
C GLU A 144 4.17 -5.07 39.43
N HIS A 145 3.08 -4.32 39.32
CA HIS A 145 1.90 -4.51 40.17
C HIS A 145 1.10 -5.74 39.77
N GLN A 146 1.02 -6.03 38.45
CA GLN A 146 0.41 -7.26 37.96
C GLN A 146 1.07 -8.47 38.62
N GLN A 147 2.41 -8.50 38.63
CA GLN A 147 3.18 -9.59 39.22
C GLN A 147 2.96 -9.67 40.75
N LEU A 148 3.03 -8.53 41.46
CA LEU A 148 2.79 -8.47 42.91
C LEU A 148 1.40 -8.98 43.31
N ILE A 149 0.35 -8.57 42.58
CA ILE A 149 -1.04 -9.01 42.82
C ILE A 149 -1.17 -10.52 42.62
N VAL A 150 -0.54 -11.03 41.57
CA VAL A 150 -0.56 -12.44 41.23
C VAL A 150 0.26 -13.27 42.23
N ASP A 151 1.36 -12.75 42.77
CA ASP A 151 2.17 -13.40 43.81
C ASP A 151 1.50 -13.36 45.20
N ALA A 152 0.65 -12.37 45.45
CA ALA A 152 -0.24 -12.35 46.62
C ALA A 152 -1.35 -13.42 46.58
N GLY A 153 -1.49 -14.16 45.47
CA GLY A 153 -2.45 -15.27 45.33
C GLY A 153 -3.80 -14.87 44.71
N ALA A 154 -3.91 -13.70 44.08
CA ALA A 154 -5.19 -13.21 43.54
C ALA A 154 -5.83 -14.15 42.50
N LEU A 155 -5.03 -14.79 41.64
CA LEU A 155 -5.54 -15.56 40.50
C LEU A 155 -6.42 -16.74 40.91
N SER A 156 -6.03 -17.52 41.91
CA SER A 156 -6.80 -18.69 42.35
C SER A 156 -8.18 -18.27 42.88
N HIS A 157 -8.25 -17.13 43.58
CA HIS A 157 -9.50 -16.56 44.07
C HIS A 157 -10.35 -15.98 42.94
N LEU A 158 -9.76 -15.23 42.00
CA LEU A 158 -10.47 -14.71 40.83
C LEU A 158 -11.07 -15.85 39.98
N VAL A 159 -10.31 -16.93 39.77
CA VAL A 159 -10.81 -18.13 39.07
C VAL A 159 -11.94 -18.82 39.85
N SER A 160 -11.87 -18.84 41.18
CA SER A 160 -12.96 -19.35 42.02
C SER A 160 -14.23 -18.50 41.88
N LEU A 161 -14.10 -17.17 41.81
CA LEU A 161 -15.25 -16.26 41.57
C LEU A 161 -15.93 -16.53 40.23
N LEU A 162 -15.18 -16.83 39.16
CA LEU A 162 -15.76 -17.19 37.86
C LEU A 162 -16.63 -18.45 37.92
N LYS A 163 -16.29 -19.42 38.78
CA LYS A 163 -16.98 -20.71 38.90
C LYS A 163 -18.32 -20.60 39.64
N ARG A 164 -18.59 -19.50 40.36
CA ARG A 164 -19.83 -19.28 41.14
C ARG A 164 -21.10 -19.27 40.30
N GLN A 165 -21.00 -19.19 38.97
CA GLN A 165 -22.15 -19.36 38.07
C GLN A 165 -22.85 -20.72 38.23
N ARG A 166 -22.09 -21.78 38.59
CA ARG A 166 -22.62 -23.15 38.69
C ARG A 166 -23.56 -23.33 39.88
N ASP A 167 -23.48 -22.44 40.86
CA ASP A 167 -24.34 -22.44 42.05
C ASP A 167 -25.66 -21.68 41.81
N VAL A 168 -25.67 -20.71 40.88
CA VAL A 168 -26.87 -19.91 40.53
C VAL A 168 -27.98 -20.74 39.89
N HIS A 169 -27.64 -21.80 39.15
CA HIS A 169 -28.62 -22.70 38.54
C HIS A 169 -29.38 -23.58 39.55
N LYS A 170 -28.99 -23.59 40.83
CA LYS A 170 -29.63 -24.42 41.86
C LYS A 170 -30.66 -23.67 42.72
N ASP A 171 -30.44 -22.39 43.05
CA ASP A 171 -31.20 -21.74 44.13
C ASP A 171 -32.04 -20.51 43.74
N GLY A 172 -32.11 -20.09 42.47
CA GLY A 172 -33.11 -19.12 41.99
C GLY A 172 -33.10 -17.72 42.65
N SER A 173 -32.07 -17.38 43.44
CA SER A 173 -31.98 -16.17 44.26
C SER A 173 -30.88 -15.22 43.74
N ASP A 174 -31.29 -13.99 43.40
CA ASP A 174 -30.54 -12.77 43.01
C ASP A 174 -29.34 -12.88 42.03
N SER A 175 -29.67 -13.15 40.75
CA SER A 175 -28.75 -13.19 39.60
C SER A 175 -27.89 -11.93 39.39
N ARG A 176 -28.30 -10.72 39.80
CA ARG A 176 -27.56 -9.48 39.46
C ARG A 176 -26.24 -9.29 40.21
N ALA A 177 -26.20 -9.62 41.50
CA ALA A 177 -24.98 -9.46 42.31
C ALA A 177 -23.89 -10.45 41.86
N VAL A 178 -24.27 -11.70 41.62
CA VAL A 178 -23.38 -12.76 41.11
C VAL A 178 -22.82 -12.40 39.73
N ASN A 179 -23.66 -11.95 38.79
CA ASN A 179 -23.21 -11.51 37.47
C ASN A 179 -22.19 -10.37 37.59
N SER A 180 -22.41 -9.45 38.53
CA SER A 180 -21.53 -8.30 38.71
C SER A 180 -20.14 -8.68 39.22
N VAL A 181 -20.03 -9.65 40.15
CA VAL A 181 -18.72 -10.13 40.64
C VAL A 181 -18.00 -10.99 39.60
N ILE A 182 -18.71 -11.86 38.88
CA ILE A 182 -18.11 -12.67 37.81
C ILE A 182 -17.53 -11.76 36.73
N ARG A 183 -18.30 -10.76 36.30
CA ARG A 183 -17.84 -9.75 35.34
C ARG A 183 -16.56 -9.06 35.83
N ARG A 184 -16.53 -8.61 37.09
CA ARG A 184 -15.35 -7.95 37.65
C ARG A 184 -14.15 -8.89 37.80
N ALA A 185 -14.37 -10.16 38.07
CA ALA A 185 -13.30 -11.16 38.09
C ALA A 185 -12.69 -11.35 36.69
N ALA A 186 -13.52 -11.43 35.64
CA ALA A 186 -13.04 -11.51 34.26
C ALA A 186 -12.32 -10.21 33.81
N ASP A 187 -12.85 -9.03 34.17
CA ASP A 187 -12.19 -7.74 33.94
C ASP A 187 -10.81 -7.70 34.63
N ALA A 188 -10.73 -8.13 35.89
CA ALA A 188 -9.47 -8.16 36.65
C ALA A 188 -8.43 -9.10 36.01
N ILE A 189 -8.85 -10.30 35.58
CA ILE A 189 -7.97 -11.23 34.84
C ILE A 189 -7.47 -10.60 33.55
N THR A 190 -8.33 -9.88 32.83
CA THR A 190 -7.96 -9.15 31.60
C THR A 190 -6.83 -8.16 31.87
N ASN A 191 -6.98 -7.32 32.90
CA ASN A 191 -5.98 -6.30 33.24
C ASN A 191 -4.68 -6.91 33.77
N LEU A 192 -4.75 -7.96 34.60
CA LEU A 192 -3.57 -8.66 35.11
C LEU A 192 -2.77 -9.35 34.00
N ALA A 193 -3.44 -9.89 32.99
CA ALA A 193 -2.82 -10.62 31.89
C ALA A 193 -2.40 -9.72 30.71
N HIS A 194 -2.77 -8.44 30.71
CA HIS A 194 -2.49 -7.51 29.62
C HIS A 194 -0.98 -7.34 29.42
N GLU A 195 -0.50 -7.60 28.19
CA GLU A 195 0.92 -7.59 27.80
C GLU A 195 1.87 -8.46 28.66
N ASN A 196 1.33 -9.41 29.45
CA ASN A 196 2.13 -10.24 30.37
C ASN A 196 1.98 -11.75 30.10
N SER A 197 2.93 -12.34 29.37
CA SER A 197 2.88 -13.76 28.96
C SER A 197 2.96 -14.74 30.14
N SER A 198 3.71 -14.40 31.18
CA SER A 198 3.81 -15.21 32.40
C SER A 198 2.45 -15.33 33.08
N ILE A 199 1.77 -14.21 33.27
CA ILE A 199 0.45 -14.18 33.91
C ILE A 199 -0.60 -14.88 33.04
N LYS A 200 -0.59 -14.70 31.72
CA LYS A 200 -1.45 -15.45 30.80
C LYS A 200 -1.32 -16.96 31.00
N THR A 201 -0.08 -17.44 31.16
CA THR A 201 0.21 -18.86 31.40
C THR A 201 -0.28 -19.28 32.79
N ARG A 202 -0.06 -18.47 33.83
CA ARG A 202 -0.54 -18.76 35.18
C ARG A 202 -2.07 -18.84 35.25
N VAL A 203 -2.81 -17.94 34.60
CA VAL A 203 -4.28 -17.99 34.55
C VAL A 203 -4.77 -19.34 33.98
N ARG A 204 -4.10 -19.84 32.93
CA ARG A 204 -4.36 -21.18 32.40
C ARG A 204 -4.06 -22.28 33.42
N MET A 205 -2.89 -22.25 34.04
CA MET A 205 -2.47 -23.27 35.02
C MET A 205 -3.38 -23.33 36.26
N GLU A 206 -3.95 -22.19 36.67
CA GLU A 206 -4.96 -22.09 37.73
C GLU A 206 -6.36 -22.57 37.30
N GLY A 207 -6.53 -22.97 36.02
CA GLY A 207 -7.80 -23.45 35.47
C GLY A 207 -8.81 -22.34 35.19
N GLY A 208 -8.35 -21.13 34.83
CA GLY A 208 -9.20 -20.00 34.51
C GLY A 208 -9.86 -20.04 33.13
N ILE A 209 -9.29 -20.76 32.16
CA ILE A 209 -9.83 -20.84 30.78
C ILE A 209 -11.20 -21.54 30.71
N PRO A 210 -11.40 -22.75 31.28
CA PRO A 210 -12.68 -23.44 31.20
C PRO A 210 -13.90 -22.60 31.69
N PRO A 211 -13.88 -21.96 32.87
CA PRO A 211 -15.02 -21.15 33.30
C PRO A 211 -15.22 -19.89 32.44
N LEU A 212 -14.16 -19.30 31.87
CA LEU A 212 -14.30 -18.19 30.92
C LEU A 212 -14.99 -18.63 29.63
N VAL A 213 -14.73 -19.86 29.15
CA VAL A 213 -15.39 -20.41 27.97
C VAL A 213 -16.87 -20.69 28.26
N GLU A 214 -17.21 -21.26 29.42
CA GLU A 214 -18.61 -21.45 29.84
C GLU A 214 -19.38 -20.12 29.88
N LEU A 215 -18.74 -19.04 30.32
CA LEU A 215 -19.35 -17.72 30.42
C LEU A 215 -19.64 -17.04 29.06
N LEU A 216 -19.16 -17.61 27.94
CA LEU A 216 -19.51 -17.12 26.60
C LEU A 216 -20.97 -17.40 26.23
N GLU A 217 -21.62 -18.38 26.86
CA GLU A 217 -23.04 -18.71 26.64
C GLU A 217 -23.96 -18.06 27.68
N PHE A 218 -23.41 -17.18 28.51
CA PHE A 218 -24.13 -16.57 29.62
C PHE A 218 -25.14 -15.51 29.14
N THR A 219 -26.30 -15.45 29.79
CA THR A 219 -27.43 -14.57 29.37
C THR A 219 -27.16 -13.08 29.59
N ASP A 220 -26.34 -12.74 30.59
CA ASP A 220 -25.93 -11.36 30.85
C ASP A 220 -24.83 -10.94 29.86
N THR A 221 -25.17 -10.00 28.98
CA THR A 221 -24.27 -9.54 27.93
C THR A 221 -23.02 -8.87 28.46
N LYS A 222 -23.04 -8.29 29.68
CA LYS A 222 -21.84 -7.68 30.27
C LYS A 222 -20.87 -8.74 30.76
N VAL A 223 -21.38 -9.83 31.33
CA VAL A 223 -20.58 -11.01 31.70
C VAL A 223 -20.01 -11.68 30.46
N GLN A 224 -20.86 -11.93 29.45
CA GLN A 224 -20.47 -12.52 28.18
C GLN A 224 -19.33 -11.72 27.50
N ARG A 225 -19.46 -10.39 27.46
CA ARG A 225 -18.43 -9.47 26.93
C ARG A 225 -17.13 -9.57 27.73
N ALA A 226 -17.19 -9.52 29.06
CA ALA A 226 -16.00 -9.55 29.91
C ALA A 226 -15.24 -10.89 29.79
N ALA A 227 -15.98 -12.00 29.70
CA ALA A 227 -15.40 -13.31 29.45
C ALA A 227 -14.67 -13.38 28.11
N ALA A 228 -15.29 -12.89 27.03
CA ALA A 228 -14.64 -12.80 25.72
C ALA A 228 -13.41 -11.87 25.73
N GLY A 229 -13.48 -10.72 26.40
CA GLY A 229 -12.34 -9.82 26.57
C GLY A 229 -11.15 -10.49 27.29
N ALA A 230 -11.42 -11.25 28.34
CA ALA A 230 -10.40 -12.03 29.04
C ALA A 230 -9.78 -13.10 28.12
N LEU A 231 -10.60 -13.86 27.41
CA LEU A 231 -10.11 -14.88 26.44
C LEU A 231 -9.30 -14.25 25.31
N ARG A 232 -9.69 -13.08 24.81
CA ARG A 232 -8.95 -12.34 23.78
C ARG A 232 -7.53 -12.02 24.25
N THR A 233 -7.40 -11.51 25.47
CA THR A 233 -6.11 -11.20 26.10
C THR A 233 -5.27 -12.46 26.34
N LEU A 234 -5.90 -13.53 26.84
CA LEU A 234 -5.23 -14.80 27.12
C LEU A 234 -4.73 -15.50 25.86
N ALA A 235 -5.43 -15.36 24.73
CA ALA A 235 -5.05 -15.93 23.43
C ALA A 235 -3.92 -15.15 22.73
N PHE A 236 -3.75 -13.85 23.05
CA PHE A 236 -2.77 -13.01 22.37
C PHE A 236 -1.33 -13.48 22.61
N LYS A 237 -0.68 -13.96 21.55
CA LYS A 237 0.73 -14.45 21.54
C LYS A 237 1.01 -15.55 22.59
N ASN A 238 0.06 -16.44 22.84
CA ASN A 238 0.24 -17.58 23.75
C ASN A 238 -0.43 -18.84 23.18
N ASP A 239 0.35 -19.72 22.56
CA ASP A 239 -0.19 -20.83 21.76
C ASP A 239 -0.81 -21.93 22.63
N GLU A 240 -0.28 -22.20 23.82
CA GLU A 240 -0.86 -23.15 24.78
C GLU A 240 -2.25 -22.70 25.24
N ASN A 241 -2.42 -21.40 25.48
CA ASN A 241 -3.74 -20.85 25.82
C ASN A 241 -4.70 -20.93 24.64
N LYS A 242 -4.26 -20.62 23.41
CA LYS A 242 -5.10 -20.75 22.21
C LYS A 242 -5.62 -22.18 22.05
N ASN A 243 -4.73 -23.18 22.18
CA ASN A 243 -5.11 -24.59 22.10
C ASN A 243 -6.14 -24.95 23.16
N GLN A 244 -5.92 -24.57 24.42
CA GLN A 244 -6.86 -24.91 25.49
C GLN A 244 -8.23 -24.23 25.32
N ILE A 245 -8.30 -23.00 24.80
CA ILE A 245 -9.56 -22.32 24.51
C ILE A 245 -10.38 -23.11 23.48
N VAL A 246 -9.73 -23.64 22.45
CA VAL A 246 -10.37 -24.48 21.42
C VAL A 246 -10.76 -25.84 21.98
N GLU A 247 -9.89 -26.49 22.76
CA GLU A 247 -10.16 -27.77 23.44
C GLU A 247 -11.36 -27.67 24.41
N CYS A 248 -11.57 -26.51 25.02
CA CYS A 248 -12.73 -26.22 25.86
C CYS A 248 -14.03 -25.94 25.06
N ASN A 249 -14.00 -26.13 23.73
CA ASN A 249 -15.14 -25.96 22.83
C ASN A 249 -15.70 -24.52 22.77
N ALA A 250 -14.82 -23.50 22.76
CA ALA A 250 -15.26 -22.10 22.70
C ALA A 250 -15.82 -21.68 21.32
N LEU A 251 -15.48 -22.39 20.24
CA LEU A 251 -15.77 -21.94 18.87
C LEU A 251 -17.27 -21.77 18.56
N PRO A 252 -18.18 -22.70 18.91
CA PRO A 252 -19.61 -22.52 18.65
C PRO A 252 -20.19 -21.26 19.31
N ALA A 253 -19.82 -21.00 20.57
CA ALA A 253 -20.27 -19.83 21.32
C ALA A 253 -19.73 -18.53 20.69
N LEU A 254 -18.43 -18.48 20.38
CA LEU A 254 -17.83 -17.32 19.71
C LEU A 254 -18.47 -17.03 18.35
N ILE A 255 -18.75 -18.06 17.55
CA ILE A 255 -19.39 -17.92 16.23
C ILE A 255 -20.83 -17.42 16.35
N LEU A 256 -21.56 -17.85 17.39
CA LEU A 256 -22.89 -17.31 17.69
C LEU A 256 -22.80 -15.82 18.08
N MET A 257 -21.82 -15.46 18.91
CA MET A 257 -21.58 -14.08 19.34
C MET A 257 -21.26 -13.13 18.18
N LEU A 258 -20.61 -13.61 17.10
CA LEU A 258 -20.39 -12.81 15.88
C LEU A 258 -21.69 -12.31 15.24
N ARG A 259 -22.83 -12.99 15.49
CA ARG A 259 -24.15 -12.62 14.95
C ARG A 259 -24.94 -11.70 15.88
N SER A 260 -24.35 -11.26 17.00
CA SER A 260 -25.02 -10.37 17.95
C SER A 260 -25.22 -8.98 17.35
N ASP A 261 -26.40 -8.40 17.57
CA ASP A 261 -26.70 -7.00 17.24
C ASP A 261 -25.91 -6.01 18.10
N ALA A 262 -25.41 -6.46 19.26
CA ALA A 262 -24.59 -5.64 20.13
C ALA A 262 -23.14 -5.58 19.63
N ALA A 263 -22.74 -4.41 19.13
CA ALA A 263 -21.38 -4.18 18.61
C ALA A 263 -20.27 -4.60 19.57
N ALA A 264 -20.44 -4.29 20.86
CA ALA A 264 -19.50 -4.63 21.90
C ALA A 264 -19.32 -6.15 22.13
N ILE A 265 -20.25 -6.98 21.66
CA ILE A 265 -20.21 -8.45 21.76
C ILE A 265 -19.51 -9.04 20.54
N HIS A 266 -19.99 -8.70 19.33
CA HIS A 266 -19.39 -9.24 18.12
C HIS A 266 -17.94 -8.76 17.93
N TYR A 267 -17.59 -7.59 18.47
CA TYR A 267 -16.22 -7.07 18.47
C TYR A 267 -15.27 -7.94 19.29
N GLU A 268 -15.66 -8.30 20.52
CA GLU A 268 -14.81 -9.18 21.32
C GLU A 268 -14.73 -10.57 20.68
N ALA A 269 -15.84 -11.11 20.18
CA ALA A 269 -15.86 -12.43 19.54
C ALA A 269 -14.92 -12.51 18.33
N VAL A 270 -14.96 -11.53 17.42
CA VAL A 270 -14.06 -11.50 16.26
C VAL A 270 -12.60 -11.30 16.70
N GLY A 271 -12.35 -10.51 17.76
CA GLY A 271 -11.02 -10.32 18.33
C GLY A 271 -10.45 -11.59 18.96
N VAL A 272 -11.26 -12.37 19.68
CA VAL A 272 -10.85 -13.69 20.20
C VAL A 272 -10.47 -14.60 19.04
N ILE A 273 -11.34 -14.74 18.04
CA ILE A 273 -11.09 -15.61 16.88
C ILE A 273 -9.83 -15.16 16.12
N GLY A 274 -9.66 -13.85 15.92
CA GLY A 274 -8.46 -13.28 15.29
C GLY A 274 -7.17 -13.67 16.01
N ASN A 275 -7.15 -13.59 17.34
CA ASN A 275 -6.00 -14.02 18.14
C ASN A 275 -5.79 -15.54 18.11
N LEU A 276 -6.87 -16.33 18.11
CA LEU A 276 -6.82 -17.79 18.05
C LEU A 276 -6.19 -18.30 16.75
N VAL A 277 -6.51 -17.69 15.60
CA VAL A 277 -6.02 -18.17 14.30
C VAL A 277 -4.66 -17.59 13.92
N HIS A 278 -4.21 -16.52 14.60
CA HIS A 278 -2.93 -15.88 14.32
C HIS A 278 -1.77 -16.85 14.57
N SER A 279 -0.98 -17.11 13.53
CA SER A 279 0.14 -18.07 13.54
C SER A 279 -0.24 -19.52 13.89
N SER A 280 -1.52 -19.89 13.79
CA SER A 280 -2.01 -21.23 14.16
C SER A 280 -2.82 -21.88 13.02
N PRO A 281 -2.17 -22.56 12.06
CA PRO A 281 -2.85 -23.17 10.91
C PRO A 281 -3.87 -24.26 11.27
N SER A 282 -3.65 -25.02 12.36
CA SER A 282 -4.60 -26.02 12.87
C SER A 282 -5.90 -25.37 13.30
N ILE A 283 -5.82 -24.43 14.26
CA ILE A 283 -6.96 -23.69 14.80
C ILE A 283 -7.70 -22.95 13.69
N LYS A 284 -6.98 -22.39 12.71
CA LYS A 284 -7.61 -21.74 11.55
C LYS A 284 -8.54 -22.70 10.78
N ARG A 285 -8.12 -23.94 10.55
CA ARG A 285 -8.97 -24.95 9.89
C ARG A 285 -10.18 -25.33 10.75
N GLU A 286 -10.00 -25.44 12.07
CA GLU A 286 -11.09 -25.73 13.00
C GLU A 286 -12.14 -24.62 13.05
N VAL A 287 -11.71 -23.36 13.08
CA VAL A 287 -12.58 -22.17 13.01
C VAL A 287 -13.38 -22.14 11.70
N LEU A 288 -12.73 -22.45 10.57
CA LEU A 288 -13.41 -22.53 9.27
C LEU A 288 -14.43 -23.68 9.23
N ALA A 289 -14.05 -24.86 9.73
CA ALA A 289 -14.92 -26.04 9.82
C ALA A 289 -16.13 -25.81 10.74
N ALA A 290 -15.96 -25.03 11.81
CA ALA A 290 -17.03 -24.62 12.71
C ALA A 290 -18.01 -23.59 12.09
N GLY A 291 -17.76 -23.11 10.87
CA GLY A 291 -18.70 -22.26 10.13
C GLY A 291 -18.53 -20.76 10.35
N ALA A 292 -17.38 -20.30 10.87
CA ALA A 292 -17.12 -18.89 11.18
C ALA A 292 -17.15 -17.94 9.96
N LEU A 293 -16.93 -18.48 8.75
CA LEU A 293 -16.72 -17.66 7.55
C LEU A 293 -17.90 -16.71 7.24
N GLN A 294 -19.15 -17.19 7.24
CA GLN A 294 -20.29 -16.33 6.90
C GLN A 294 -20.55 -15.23 7.96
N PRO A 295 -20.54 -15.52 9.26
CA PRO A 295 -20.61 -14.47 10.29
C PRO A 295 -19.52 -13.41 10.17
N VAL A 296 -18.27 -13.81 9.90
CA VAL A 296 -17.17 -12.86 9.71
C VAL A 296 -17.40 -11.96 8.50
N ILE A 297 -17.89 -12.50 7.38
CA ILE A 297 -18.26 -11.68 6.21
C ILE A 297 -19.37 -10.67 6.56
N GLY A 298 -20.37 -11.09 7.36
CA GLY A 298 -21.45 -10.20 7.81
C GLY A 298 -20.93 -8.99 8.61
N LEU A 299 -19.84 -9.14 9.36
CA LEU A 299 -19.24 -8.04 10.13
C LEU A 299 -18.55 -6.97 9.28
N LEU A 300 -18.27 -7.22 8.00
CA LEU A 300 -17.77 -6.17 7.09
C LEU A 300 -18.78 -5.02 6.92
N SER A 301 -20.07 -5.29 7.15
CA SER A 301 -21.15 -4.29 7.11
C SER A 301 -21.62 -3.86 8.50
N SER A 302 -20.84 -4.14 9.55
CA SER A 302 -21.16 -3.71 10.92
C SER A 302 -21.18 -2.18 11.06
N CYS A 303 -22.00 -1.67 11.99
CA CYS A 303 -21.97 -0.27 12.41
C CYS A 303 -20.70 0.10 13.21
N CYS A 304 -19.93 -0.91 13.63
CA CYS A 304 -18.69 -0.75 14.39
C CYS A 304 -17.48 -0.87 13.47
N SER A 305 -16.74 0.23 13.28
CA SER A 305 -15.51 0.24 12.48
C SER A 305 -14.47 -0.74 13.01
N GLU A 306 -14.34 -0.90 14.32
CA GLU A 306 -13.40 -1.86 14.89
C GLU A 306 -13.73 -3.31 14.49
N SER A 307 -15.01 -3.66 14.43
CA SER A 307 -15.45 -4.98 13.98
C SER A 307 -15.22 -5.18 12.49
N GLN A 308 -15.46 -4.17 11.67
CA GLN A 308 -15.14 -4.20 10.24
C GLN A 308 -13.63 -4.43 10.02
N ARG A 309 -12.79 -3.72 10.78
CA ARG A 309 -11.32 -3.83 10.73
C ARG A 309 -10.84 -5.24 11.05
N GLU A 310 -11.30 -5.79 12.17
CA GLU A 310 -10.94 -7.15 12.61
C GLU A 310 -11.48 -8.21 11.64
N ALA A 311 -12.69 -8.04 11.11
CA ALA A 311 -13.27 -8.94 10.11
C ALA A 311 -12.44 -8.97 8.82
N ALA A 312 -12.06 -7.80 8.29
CA ALA A 312 -11.22 -7.73 7.08
C ALA A 312 -9.83 -8.35 7.31
N LEU A 313 -9.20 -8.09 8.46
CA LEU A 313 -7.93 -8.73 8.83
C LEU A 313 -8.07 -10.26 8.88
N LEU A 314 -9.11 -10.75 9.54
CA LEU A 314 -9.39 -12.18 9.70
C LEU A 314 -9.65 -12.86 8.34
N LEU A 315 -10.39 -12.23 7.43
CA LEU A 315 -10.58 -12.75 6.07
C LEU A 315 -9.26 -12.83 5.30
N GLY A 316 -8.38 -11.83 5.43
CA GLY A 316 -7.05 -11.89 4.82
C GLY A 316 -6.18 -13.02 5.42
N GLN A 317 -6.34 -13.33 6.70
CA GLN A 317 -5.70 -14.48 7.35
C GLN A 317 -6.28 -15.83 6.89
N PHE A 318 -7.60 -15.92 6.69
CA PHE A 318 -8.27 -17.09 6.12
C PHE A 318 -7.85 -17.34 4.66
N ALA A 319 -7.75 -16.28 3.86
CA ALA A 319 -7.28 -16.34 2.48
C ALA A 319 -5.83 -16.86 2.33
N ALA A 320 -5.04 -16.86 3.41
CA ALA A 320 -3.70 -17.43 3.42
C ALA A 320 -3.65 -18.95 3.65
N THR A 321 -4.79 -19.63 3.80
CA THR A 321 -4.86 -21.07 4.09
C THR A 321 -4.59 -21.90 2.83
N ASP A 322 -5.46 -21.74 1.82
CA ASP A 322 -5.43 -22.48 0.57
C ASP A 322 -6.30 -21.74 -0.48
N SER A 323 -6.29 -22.25 -1.73
CA SER A 323 -7.04 -21.69 -2.86
C SER A 323 -8.56 -21.79 -2.65
N ASP A 324 -9.06 -22.94 -2.16
CA ASP A 324 -10.49 -23.18 -1.95
C ASP A 324 -11.10 -22.17 -0.98
N CYS A 325 -10.39 -21.85 0.11
CA CYS A 325 -10.81 -20.85 1.08
C CYS A 325 -10.93 -19.45 0.43
N LYS A 326 -9.97 -19.05 -0.41
CA LYS A 326 -10.04 -17.77 -1.13
C LYS A 326 -11.28 -17.71 -2.03
N VAL A 327 -11.56 -18.79 -2.75
CA VAL A 327 -12.74 -18.87 -3.63
C VAL A 327 -14.03 -18.81 -2.81
N HIS A 328 -14.11 -19.53 -1.70
CA HIS A 328 -15.28 -19.51 -0.82
C HIS A 328 -15.53 -18.15 -0.16
N ILE A 329 -14.48 -17.40 0.21
CA ILE A 329 -14.62 -16.02 0.71
C ILE A 329 -15.31 -15.15 -0.35
N VAL A 330 -14.87 -15.25 -1.62
CA VAL A 330 -15.45 -14.48 -2.73
C VAL A 330 -16.88 -14.91 -3.05
N GLN A 331 -17.13 -16.22 -3.18
CA GLN A 331 -18.47 -16.78 -3.49
C GLN A 331 -19.52 -16.43 -2.43
N ARG A 332 -19.10 -16.22 -1.18
CA ARG A 332 -19.98 -15.82 -0.07
C ARG A 332 -20.23 -14.31 0.03
N GLY A 333 -19.75 -13.53 -0.95
CA GLY A 333 -20.09 -12.11 -1.09
C GLY A 333 -19.18 -11.15 -0.35
N ALA A 334 -17.95 -11.54 0.01
CA ALA A 334 -17.03 -10.65 0.73
C ALA A 334 -16.50 -9.47 -0.13
N VAL A 335 -16.47 -9.61 -1.45
CA VAL A 335 -15.79 -8.66 -2.36
C VAL A 335 -16.42 -7.26 -2.30
N GLN A 336 -17.74 -7.16 -2.41
CA GLN A 336 -18.42 -5.86 -2.48
C GLN A 336 -18.26 -5.05 -1.17
N PRO A 337 -18.50 -5.60 0.04
CA PRO A 337 -18.23 -4.88 1.29
C PRO A 337 -16.77 -4.46 1.45
N LEU A 338 -15.81 -5.31 1.03
CA LEU A 338 -14.39 -4.94 1.05
C LEU A 338 -14.11 -3.74 0.12
N ILE A 339 -14.64 -3.73 -1.10
CA ILE A 339 -14.47 -2.61 -2.04
C ILE A 339 -15.09 -1.32 -1.48
N GLU A 340 -16.25 -1.40 -0.84
CA GLU A 340 -16.87 -0.24 -0.16
C GLU A 340 -15.99 0.30 0.97
N MET A 341 -15.39 -0.58 1.77
CA MET A 341 -14.45 -0.19 2.84
C MET A 341 -13.20 0.52 2.32
N LEU A 342 -12.75 0.27 1.07
CA LEU A 342 -11.61 1.00 0.47
C LEU A 342 -11.88 2.51 0.32
N GLN A 343 -13.14 2.94 0.40
CA GLN A 343 -13.56 4.33 0.27
C GLN A 343 -13.81 5.01 1.62
N SER A 344 -13.64 4.29 2.74
CA SER A 344 -13.82 4.83 4.09
C SER A 344 -12.86 5.99 4.39
N PRO A 345 -13.28 7.00 5.17
CA PRO A 345 -12.36 8.03 5.67
C PRO A 345 -11.29 7.44 6.59
N ASP A 346 -11.58 6.31 7.26
CA ASP A 346 -10.64 5.64 8.15
C ASP A 346 -9.55 4.91 7.36
N VAL A 347 -8.30 5.31 7.58
CA VAL A 347 -7.11 4.73 6.96
C VAL A 347 -6.95 3.25 7.33
N GLN A 348 -7.26 2.88 8.57
CA GLN A 348 -7.09 1.51 9.07
C GLN A 348 -8.08 0.54 8.41
N LEU A 349 -9.33 0.98 8.19
CA LEU A 349 -10.33 0.21 7.45
C LEU A 349 -9.89 -0.02 6.00
N ARG A 350 -9.39 1.03 5.34
CA ARG A 350 -8.86 0.92 3.98
C ARG A 350 -7.67 -0.03 3.92
N GLU A 351 -6.79 0.02 4.92
CA GLU A 351 -5.59 -0.83 4.98
C GLU A 351 -5.94 -2.30 5.12
N MET A 352 -6.85 -2.66 6.04
CA MET A 352 -7.27 -4.04 6.25
C MET A 352 -8.10 -4.56 5.08
N SER A 353 -8.93 -3.72 4.45
CA SER A 353 -9.65 -4.11 3.25
C SER A 353 -8.71 -4.38 2.07
N ALA A 354 -7.74 -3.49 1.82
CA ALA A 354 -6.74 -3.67 0.77
C ALA A 354 -5.87 -4.91 1.04
N PHE A 355 -5.54 -5.19 2.32
CA PHE A 355 -4.86 -6.43 2.71
C PHE A 355 -5.67 -7.67 2.33
N ALA A 356 -6.95 -7.72 2.68
CA ALA A 356 -7.82 -8.85 2.36
C ALA A 356 -7.98 -9.05 0.85
N LEU A 357 -8.32 -7.98 0.11
CA LEU A 357 -8.44 -8.03 -1.36
C LEU A 357 -7.13 -8.45 -2.02
N GLY A 358 -5.99 -7.99 -1.49
CA GLY A 358 -4.67 -8.36 -2.00
C GLY A 358 -4.38 -9.84 -1.90
N ARG A 359 -4.77 -10.48 -0.79
CA ARG A 359 -4.66 -11.94 -0.61
C ARG A 359 -5.62 -12.71 -1.53
N LEU A 360 -6.85 -12.22 -1.68
CA LEU A 360 -7.86 -12.84 -2.54
C LEU A 360 -7.49 -12.75 -4.03
N ALA A 361 -6.87 -11.64 -4.45
CA ALA A 361 -6.43 -11.42 -5.83
C ALA A 361 -5.24 -12.29 -6.27
N GLN A 362 -4.58 -12.99 -5.34
CA GLN A 362 -3.55 -13.98 -5.67
C GLN A 362 -4.14 -15.34 -6.14
N ASP A 363 -5.45 -15.40 -6.37
CA ASP A 363 -6.12 -16.58 -6.92
C ASP A 363 -6.78 -16.24 -8.25
N THR A 364 -6.53 -17.06 -9.26
CA THR A 364 -6.99 -16.81 -10.64
C THR A 364 -8.52 -16.79 -10.76
N HIS A 365 -9.23 -17.58 -9.95
CA HIS A 365 -10.71 -17.64 -9.98
C HIS A 365 -11.36 -16.37 -9.41
N ASN A 366 -10.63 -15.62 -8.59
CA ASN A 366 -11.15 -14.43 -7.91
C ASN A 366 -10.88 -13.14 -8.69
N GLN A 367 -9.80 -13.12 -9.49
CA GLN A 367 -9.28 -11.91 -10.13
C GLN A 367 -10.33 -11.19 -10.99
N ALA A 368 -11.03 -11.92 -11.86
CA ALA A 368 -12.08 -11.34 -12.71
C ALA A 368 -13.25 -10.79 -11.90
N GLY A 369 -13.68 -11.54 -10.86
CA GLY A 369 -14.76 -11.11 -9.98
C GLY A 369 -14.44 -9.82 -9.22
N ILE A 370 -13.23 -9.68 -8.69
CA ILE A 370 -12.81 -8.47 -7.97
C ILE A 370 -12.79 -7.24 -8.90
N ALA A 371 -12.30 -7.39 -10.13
CA ALA A 371 -12.30 -6.31 -11.11
C ALA A 371 -13.73 -5.93 -11.53
N HIS A 372 -14.57 -6.93 -11.84
CA HIS A 372 -15.97 -6.73 -12.24
C HIS A 372 -16.81 -6.01 -11.18
N ASN A 373 -16.53 -6.24 -9.88
CA ASN A 373 -17.16 -5.51 -8.77
C ASN A 373 -16.59 -4.07 -8.57
N GLY A 374 -15.78 -3.57 -9.52
CA GLY A 374 -15.27 -2.20 -9.49
C GLY A 374 -14.03 -1.99 -8.60
N GLY A 375 -13.30 -3.05 -8.24
CA GLY A 375 -12.16 -2.96 -7.31
C GLY A 375 -10.97 -2.16 -7.83
N LEU A 376 -10.79 -2.07 -9.16
CA LEU A 376 -9.62 -1.42 -9.78
C LEU A 376 -9.48 0.06 -9.42
N VAL A 377 -10.55 0.85 -9.56
CA VAL A 377 -10.48 2.31 -9.37
C VAL A 377 -10.17 2.70 -7.92
N PRO A 378 -10.84 2.16 -6.89
CA PRO A 378 -10.48 2.43 -5.51
C PRO A 378 -9.05 2.00 -5.17
N LEU A 379 -8.61 0.82 -5.62
CA LEU A 379 -7.22 0.36 -5.40
C LEU A 379 -6.20 1.29 -6.05
N LEU A 380 -6.42 1.72 -7.29
CA LEU A 380 -5.55 2.69 -7.98
C LEU A 380 -5.50 4.04 -7.26
N LYS A 381 -6.61 4.50 -6.66
CA LYS A 381 -6.65 5.72 -5.85
C LYS A 381 -5.81 5.59 -4.57
N LEU A 382 -5.78 4.41 -3.97
CA LEU A 382 -4.98 4.17 -2.75
C LEU A 382 -3.47 4.18 -3.00
N LEU A 383 -3.02 4.10 -4.25
CA LEU A 383 -1.63 4.33 -4.61
C LEU A 383 -1.16 5.77 -4.31
N ASP A 384 -2.06 6.75 -4.14
CA ASP A 384 -1.70 8.12 -3.73
C ASP A 384 -1.52 8.27 -2.20
N SER A 385 -1.75 7.20 -1.43
CA SER A 385 -1.66 7.24 0.02
C SER A 385 -0.22 7.46 0.50
N LYS A 386 -0.05 8.37 1.46
CA LYS A 386 1.22 8.54 2.20
C LYS A 386 1.47 7.45 3.24
N ASN A 387 0.45 6.67 3.61
CA ASN A 387 0.63 5.47 4.44
C ASN A 387 1.21 4.36 3.56
N GLY A 388 2.47 3.96 3.85
CA GLY A 388 3.22 2.97 3.09
C GLY A 388 2.61 1.57 3.10
N SER A 389 2.04 1.12 4.22
CA SER A 389 1.37 -0.19 4.32
C SER A 389 0.12 -0.23 3.45
N LEU A 390 -0.71 0.81 3.51
CA LEU A 390 -1.90 0.95 2.67
C LEU A 390 -1.53 1.02 1.19
N GLN A 391 -0.53 1.84 0.84
CA GLN A 391 -0.04 1.98 -0.53
C GLN A 391 0.48 0.64 -1.07
N HIS A 392 1.23 -0.11 -0.25
CA HIS A 392 1.75 -1.44 -0.60
C HIS A 392 0.63 -2.47 -0.79
N ASN A 393 -0.34 -2.54 0.13
CA ASN A 393 -1.45 -3.48 0.03
C ASN A 393 -2.30 -3.23 -1.23
N ALA A 394 -2.49 -1.97 -1.62
CA ALA A 394 -3.15 -1.61 -2.86
C ALA A 394 -2.34 -2.07 -4.09
N ALA A 395 -1.02 -1.82 -4.11
CA ALA A 395 -0.14 -2.29 -5.16
C ALA A 395 -0.13 -3.83 -5.28
N PHE A 396 -0.08 -4.54 -4.15
CA PHE A 396 -0.12 -6.00 -4.10
C PHE A 396 -1.43 -6.57 -4.64
N SER A 397 -2.55 -5.89 -4.37
CA SER A 397 -3.85 -6.22 -4.94
C SER A 397 -3.86 -6.08 -6.46
N LEU A 398 -3.39 -4.92 -6.96
CA LEU A 398 -3.31 -4.64 -8.40
C LEU A 398 -2.37 -5.61 -9.13
N TYR A 399 -1.26 -6.00 -8.51
CA TYR A 399 -0.34 -7.02 -9.02
C TYR A 399 -1.05 -8.36 -9.24
N GLY A 400 -1.88 -8.79 -8.28
CA GLY A 400 -2.68 -10.01 -8.40
C GLY A 400 -3.72 -9.88 -9.53
N LEU A 401 -4.44 -8.76 -9.59
CA LEU A 401 -5.47 -8.53 -10.61
C LEU A 401 -4.92 -8.45 -12.04
N ALA A 402 -3.69 -7.96 -12.22
CA ALA A 402 -3.03 -7.86 -13.52
C ALA A 402 -2.65 -9.20 -14.14
N ASP A 403 -2.73 -10.31 -13.40
CA ASP A 403 -2.39 -11.65 -13.91
C ASP A 403 -3.49 -12.25 -14.80
N ASN A 404 -4.73 -11.81 -14.58
CA ASN A 404 -5.88 -12.21 -15.38
C ASN A 404 -5.98 -11.36 -16.65
N GLU A 405 -6.00 -12.02 -17.81
CA GLU A 405 -6.13 -11.37 -19.11
C GLU A 405 -7.44 -10.59 -19.28
N ASP A 406 -8.54 -11.06 -18.69
CA ASP A 406 -9.84 -10.38 -18.80
C ASP A 406 -9.80 -9.01 -18.10
N ASN A 407 -8.96 -8.88 -17.06
CA ASN A 407 -8.77 -7.63 -16.32
C ASN A 407 -7.85 -6.63 -17.03
N VAL A 408 -6.97 -7.06 -17.94
CA VAL A 408 -5.93 -6.20 -18.53
C VAL A 408 -6.56 -5.01 -19.27
N SER A 409 -7.63 -5.28 -20.02
CA SER A 409 -8.35 -4.26 -20.78
C SER A 409 -9.00 -3.20 -19.88
N ASP A 410 -9.66 -3.62 -18.81
CA ASP A 410 -10.26 -2.73 -17.82
C ASP A 410 -9.19 -1.94 -17.06
N PHE A 411 -8.10 -2.60 -16.66
CA PHE A 411 -6.96 -2.00 -15.98
C PHE A 411 -6.37 -0.84 -16.79
N ILE A 412 -6.19 -1.05 -18.10
CA ILE A 412 -5.70 -0.01 -19.02
C ILE A 412 -6.76 1.07 -19.22
N SER A 413 -8.03 0.69 -19.42
CA SER A 413 -9.12 1.61 -19.71
C SER A 413 -9.37 2.62 -18.58
N VAL A 414 -9.23 2.19 -17.32
CA VAL A 414 -9.35 3.08 -16.15
C VAL A 414 -8.10 3.93 -15.89
N GLY A 415 -7.04 3.77 -16.69
CA GLY A 415 -5.79 4.53 -16.57
C GLY A 415 -4.78 3.94 -15.59
N GLY A 416 -4.87 2.64 -15.31
CA GLY A 416 -4.01 1.98 -14.33
C GLY A 416 -2.53 1.99 -14.71
N VAL A 417 -2.20 1.87 -16.01
CA VAL A 417 -0.79 1.91 -16.46
C VAL A 417 -0.16 3.28 -16.18
N GLN A 418 -0.87 4.37 -16.51
CA GLN A 418 -0.39 5.73 -16.24
C GLN A 418 -0.25 5.96 -14.73
N LYS A 419 -1.21 5.47 -13.93
CA LYS A 419 -1.14 5.58 -12.47
C LYS A 419 0.07 4.87 -11.87
N LEU A 420 0.44 3.70 -12.40
CA LEU A 420 1.62 2.94 -11.99
C LEU A 420 2.93 3.61 -12.43
N GLN A 421 2.93 4.37 -13.53
CA GLN A 421 4.11 5.04 -14.06
C GLN A 421 4.37 6.40 -13.40
N ASP A 422 3.30 7.20 -13.22
CA ASP A 422 3.37 8.56 -12.69
C ASP A 422 3.37 8.59 -11.14
N GLY A 423 3.11 7.46 -10.49
CA GLY A 423 2.88 7.38 -9.05
C GLY A 423 4.13 7.63 -8.21
N GLU A 424 3.98 8.41 -7.14
CA GLU A 424 5.03 8.61 -6.15
C GLU A 424 4.94 7.53 -5.05
N PHE A 425 5.84 6.54 -5.13
CA PHE A 425 5.85 5.41 -4.19
C PHE A 425 6.89 5.61 -3.09
N SER A 426 6.41 5.61 -1.84
CA SER A 426 7.22 5.87 -0.65
C SER A 426 8.11 4.68 -0.25
N VAL A 427 7.61 3.46 -0.40
CA VAL A 427 8.26 2.22 0.06
C VAL A 427 8.86 1.44 -1.11
N GLN A 428 10.08 0.92 -0.96
CA GLN A 428 10.76 0.14 -2.01
C GLN A 428 9.95 -1.11 -2.41
N ALA A 429 9.37 -1.83 -1.45
CA ALA A 429 8.51 -2.98 -1.73
C ALA A 429 7.31 -2.62 -2.63
N THR A 430 6.77 -1.41 -2.51
CA THR A 430 5.72 -0.89 -3.39
C THR A 430 6.28 -0.64 -4.80
N LYS A 431 7.45 0.00 -4.93
CA LYS A 431 8.12 0.20 -6.23
C LYS A 431 8.38 -1.11 -6.96
N ASP A 432 8.91 -2.11 -6.26
CA ASP A 432 9.16 -3.44 -6.83
C ASP A 432 7.87 -4.12 -7.27
N CYS A 433 6.80 -3.99 -6.48
CA CYS A 433 5.49 -4.53 -6.80
C CYS A 433 4.88 -3.85 -8.03
N VAL A 434 4.99 -2.52 -8.13
CA VAL A 434 4.55 -1.74 -9.30
C VAL A 434 5.31 -2.14 -10.55
N ALA A 435 6.64 -2.25 -10.48
CA ALA A 435 7.46 -2.70 -11.61
C ALA A 435 7.09 -4.11 -12.08
N LYS A 436 6.87 -5.04 -11.15
CA LYS A 436 6.38 -6.40 -11.45
C LYS A 436 4.98 -6.37 -12.07
N THR A 437 4.11 -5.46 -11.66
CA THR A 437 2.77 -5.29 -12.23
C THR A 437 2.86 -4.82 -13.68
N LEU A 438 3.69 -3.81 -13.97
CA LEU A 438 3.90 -3.33 -15.34
C LEU A 438 4.48 -4.42 -16.25
N LYS A 439 5.48 -5.18 -15.77
CA LYS A 439 6.06 -6.30 -16.51
C LYS A 439 5.01 -7.39 -16.80
N ARG A 440 4.18 -7.72 -15.81
CA ARG A 440 3.09 -8.69 -15.98
C ARG A 440 2.07 -8.21 -17.01
N LEU A 441 1.71 -6.93 -17.01
CA LEU A 441 0.84 -6.37 -18.04
C LEU A 441 1.46 -6.47 -19.44
N GLU A 442 2.75 -6.16 -19.59
CA GLU A 442 3.51 -6.34 -20.85
C GLU A 442 3.44 -7.80 -21.34
N GLU A 443 3.69 -8.77 -20.47
CA GLU A 443 3.62 -10.21 -20.80
C GLU A 443 2.21 -10.67 -21.25
N LYS A 444 1.15 -9.99 -20.79
CA LYS A 444 -0.25 -10.34 -21.09
C LYS A 444 -0.84 -9.61 -22.30
N ILE A 445 -0.16 -8.59 -22.83
CA ILE A 445 -0.63 -7.85 -24.02
C ILE A 445 -0.22 -8.61 -25.28
N HIS A 446 -1.02 -9.62 -25.63
CA HIS A 446 -0.91 -10.35 -26.90
C HIS A 446 -2.26 -11.01 -27.24
N GLY A 447 -2.39 -11.60 -28.43
CA GLY A 447 -3.55 -12.39 -28.83
C GLY A 447 -4.90 -11.68 -28.61
N ARG A 448 -5.78 -12.29 -27.82
CA ARG A 448 -7.14 -11.77 -27.55
C ARG A 448 -7.13 -10.42 -26.83
N VAL A 449 -6.19 -10.22 -25.90
CA VAL A 449 -6.08 -8.97 -25.12
C VAL A 449 -5.69 -7.83 -26.05
N LEU A 450 -4.66 -8.03 -26.88
CA LEU A 450 -4.23 -7.02 -27.85
C LEU A 450 -5.36 -6.68 -28.83
N ASN A 451 -6.05 -7.69 -29.38
CA ASN A 451 -7.18 -7.47 -30.29
C ASN A 451 -8.31 -6.64 -29.64
N HIS A 452 -8.62 -6.89 -28.37
CA HIS A 452 -9.60 -6.11 -27.64
C HIS A 452 -9.12 -4.67 -27.38
N LEU A 453 -7.85 -4.46 -27.04
CA LEU A 453 -7.26 -3.12 -26.89
C LEU A 453 -7.29 -2.34 -28.21
N LEU A 454 -6.99 -2.99 -29.35
CA LEU A 454 -7.11 -2.38 -30.68
C LEU A 454 -8.55 -2.00 -31.01
N TYR A 455 -9.52 -2.84 -30.64
CA TYR A 455 -10.94 -2.51 -30.76
C TYR A 455 -11.27 -1.24 -29.94
N LEU A 456 -10.88 -1.20 -28.66
CA LEU A 456 -11.09 -0.04 -27.79
C LEU A 456 -10.44 1.24 -28.34
N MET A 457 -9.24 1.16 -28.92
CA MET A 457 -8.60 2.31 -29.57
C MET A 457 -9.43 2.90 -30.72
N ARG A 458 -10.23 2.08 -31.41
CA ARG A 458 -11.07 2.54 -32.52
C ARG A 458 -12.41 3.08 -32.06
N VAL A 459 -13.08 2.40 -31.12
CA VAL A 459 -14.50 2.66 -30.82
C VAL A 459 -14.78 3.36 -29.48
N ALA A 460 -13.85 3.28 -28.52
CA ALA A 460 -14.11 3.81 -27.18
C ALA A 460 -14.08 5.35 -27.18
N GLU A 461 -14.48 5.95 -26.06
CA GLU A 461 -14.38 7.40 -25.89
C GLU A 461 -12.92 7.88 -25.94
N LYS A 462 -12.71 9.13 -26.36
CA LYS A 462 -11.36 9.70 -26.57
C LYS A 462 -10.42 9.53 -25.39
N ALA A 463 -10.92 9.61 -24.15
CA ALA A 463 -10.12 9.39 -22.95
C ALA A 463 -9.57 7.96 -22.87
N VAL A 464 -10.40 6.95 -23.17
CA VAL A 464 -10.01 5.53 -23.18
C VAL A 464 -9.07 5.25 -24.36
N GLN A 465 -9.38 5.75 -25.57
CA GLN A 465 -8.50 5.61 -26.74
C GLN A 465 -7.07 6.08 -26.43
N ARG A 466 -6.94 7.26 -25.80
CA ARG A 466 -5.66 7.85 -25.40
C ARG A 466 -4.94 7.00 -24.34
N ARG A 467 -5.64 6.54 -23.30
CA ARG A 467 -5.06 5.67 -22.26
C ARG A 467 -4.52 4.37 -22.84
N VAL A 468 -5.27 3.76 -23.77
CA VAL A 468 -4.84 2.53 -24.44
C VAL A 468 -3.62 2.78 -25.32
N ALA A 469 -3.63 3.84 -26.14
CA ALA A 469 -2.49 4.19 -26.99
C ALA A 469 -1.22 4.47 -26.17
N LEU A 470 -1.35 5.23 -25.08
CA LEU A 470 -0.25 5.47 -24.13
C LEU A 470 0.24 4.17 -23.52
N ALA A 471 -0.65 3.31 -23.01
CA ALA A 471 -0.27 2.04 -22.41
C ALA A 471 0.48 1.13 -23.39
N LEU A 472 -0.02 1.00 -24.62
CA LEU A 472 0.63 0.19 -25.66
C LEU A 472 1.99 0.76 -26.07
N ALA A 473 2.17 2.08 -26.11
CA ALA A 473 3.48 2.67 -26.46
C ALA A 473 4.56 2.26 -25.44
N HIS A 474 4.15 2.03 -24.21
CA HIS A 474 5.03 1.58 -23.14
C HIS A 474 5.18 0.06 -23.10
N LEU A 475 4.09 -0.69 -23.24
CA LEU A 475 4.03 -2.12 -22.88
C LEU A 475 3.93 -3.08 -24.07
N CYS A 476 3.76 -2.61 -25.31
CA CYS A 476 3.68 -3.53 -26.44
C CYS A 476 5.01 -4.21 -26.77
N SER A 477 4.92 -5.40 -27.35
CA SER A 477 6.05 -6.06 -28.00
C SER A 477 6.52 -5.23 -29.21
N PRO A 478 7.83 -5.18 -29.50
CA PRO A 478 8.36 -4.55 -30.71
C PRO A 478 7.70 -5.06 -32.00
N ASP A 479 7.33 -6.35 -32.06
CA ASP A 479 6.69 -6.96 -33.24
C ASP A 479 5.28 -6.42 -33.52
N ASP A 480 4.58 -5.95 -32.49
CA ASP A 480 3.20 -5.44 -32.60
C ASP A 480 3.13 -3.95 -32.95
N GLN A 481 4.26 -3.23 -32.91
CA GLN A 481 4.30 -1.77 -33.08
C GLN A 481 3.68 -1.30 -34.40
N ARG A 482 4.01 -1.97 -35.51
CA ARG A 482 3.44 -1.64 -36.81
C ARG A 482 1.93 -1.83 -36.83
N ALA A 483 1.46 -2.95 -36.25
CA ALA A 483 0.04 -3.22 -36.18
C ALA A 483 -0.69 -2.17 -35.33
N ILE A 484 -0.15 -1.81 -34.17
CA ILE A 484 -0.77 -0.87 -33.22
C ILE A 484 -0.72 0.58 -33.74
N PHE A 485 0.47 1.07 -34.10
CA PHE A 485 0.68 2.50 -34.33
C PHE A 485 0.43 2.94 -35.76
N ILE A 486 0.69 2.07 -36.74
CA ILE A 486 0.48 2.37 -38.16
C ILE A 486 -0.90 1.86 -38.62
N ASN A 487 -1.16 0.56 -38.49
CA ASN A 487 -2.38 -0.05 -39.06
C ASN A 487 -3.66 0.28 -38.26
N ASN A 488 -3.52 0.74 -37.01
CA ASN A 488 -4.64 1.02 -36.09
C ASN A 488 -4.66 2.47 -35.58
N SER A 489 -3.96 3.39 -36.26
CA SER A 489 -3.93 4.82 -35.93
C SER A 489 -3.51 5.14 -34.48
N GLY A 490 -2.75 4.25 -33.83
CA GLY A 490 -2.18 4.53 -32.51
C GLY A 490 -1.25 5.74 -32.53
N LEU A 491 -0.49 5.92 -33.62
CA LEU A 491 0.40 7.07 -33.77
C LEU A 491 -0.38 8.39 -33.80
N ASP A 492 -1.52 8.45 -34.50
CA ASP A 492 -2.36 9.65 -34.55
C ASP A 492 -2.92 10.03 -33.17
N LEU A 493 -3.22 9.05 -32.32
CA LEU A 493 -3.65 9.30 -30.94
C LEU A 493 -2.52 9.92 -30.11
N LEU A 494 -1.27 9.43 -30.25
CA LEU A 494 -0.11 9.99 -29.54
C LEU A 494 0.26 11.39 -30.06
N LEU A 495 0.24 11.60 -31.37
CA LEU A 495 0.47 12.92 -31.97
C LEU A 495 -0.63 13.91 -31.58
N GLY A 496 -1.88 13.47 -31.48
CA GLY A 496 -3.00 14.27 -30.99
C GLY A 496 -2.86 14.68 -29.51
N LEU A 497 -2.17 13.88 -28.69
CA LEU A 497 -1.81 14.24 -27.32
C LEU A 497 -0.72 15.32 -27.30
N LEU A 498 0.33 15.15 -28.11
CA LEU A 498 1.42 16.12 -28.27
C LEU A 498 0.92 17.48 -28.79
N GLY A 499 -0.08 17.48 -29.67
CA GLY A 499 -0.73 18.69 -30.18
C GLY A 499 -1.87 19.23 -29.32
N SER A 500 -2.13 18.64 -28.15
CA SER A 500 -3.24 19.06 -27.28
C SER A 500 -2.95 20.38 -26.57
N SER A 501 -3.98 21.02 -26.01
CA SER A 501 -3.84 22.23 -25.18
C SER A 501 -3.45 21.94 -23.72
N SER A 502 -3.36 20.67 -23.31
CA SER A 502 -3.08 20.29 -21.93
C SER A 502 -1.60 19.92 -21.77
N PRO A 503 -0.81 20.67 -20.97
CA PRO A 503 0.62 20.39 -20.80
C PRO A 503 0.90 18.95 -20.35
N LYS A 504 0.06 18.40 -19.46
CA LYS A 504 0.16 16.99 -19.05
C LYS A 504 -0.01 16.03 -20.23
N GLN A 505 -1.05 16.23 -21.05
CA GLN A 505 -1.28 15.37 -22.21
C GLN A 505 -0.15 15.49 -23.25
N GLN A 506 0.40 16.70 -23.43
CA GLN A 506 1.55 16.89 -24.31
C GLN A 506 2.76 16.11 -23.82
N LEU A 507 3.07 16.20 -22.52
CA LEU A 507 4.16 15.46 -21.89
C LEU A 507 3.95 13.94 -21.99
N ASP A 508 2.75 13.45 -21.67
CA ASP A 508 2.40 12.03 -21.79
C ASP A 508 2.61 11.52 -23.22
N GLY A 509 2.19 12.31 -24.22
CA GLY A 509 2.40 12.03 -25.64
C GLY A 509 3.87 12.01 -26.02
N ALA A 510 4.66 12.98 -25.54
CA ALA A 510 6.09 13.05 -25.82
C ALA A 510 6.86 11.86 -25.25
N ILE A 511 6.60 11.49 -23.99
CA ILE A 511 7.22 10.33 -23.33
C ILE A 511 6.86 9.04 -24.07
N ALA A 512 5.59 8.87 -24.44
CA ALA A 512 5.13 7.69 -25.17
C ALA A 512 5.81 7.55 -26.54
N LEU A 513 5.91 8.64 -27.30
CA LEU A 513 6.61 8.67 -28.58
C LEU A 513 8.10 8.36 -28.40
N TYR A 514 8.78 8.99 -27.42
CA TYR A 514 10.19 8.71 -27.15
C TYR A 514 10.45 7.23 -26.83
N ARG A 515 9.62 6.61 -25.98
CA ARG A 515 9.72 5.18 -25.67
C ARG A 515 9.46 4.28 -26.87
N LEU A 516 8.47 4.64 -27.69
CA LEU A 516 8.18 3.92 -28.93
C LEU A 516 9.39 3.94 -29.86
N ALA A 517 10.05 5.10 -30.00
CA ALA A 517 11.26 5.24 -30.80
C ALA A 517 12.42 4.39 -30.28
N ASN A 518 12.64 4.38 -28.96
CA ASN A 518 13.70 3.56 -28.36
C ASN A 518 13.47 2.06 -28.60
N LYS A 519 12.22 1.58 -28.47
CA LYS A 519 11.87 0.19 -28.78
C LYS A 519 12.05 -0.13 -30.28
N ALA A 520 11.72 0.78 -31.18
CA ALA A 520 11.92 0.61 -32.63
C ALA A 520 13.41 0.59 -33.02
N THR A 521 14.26 1.34 -32.31
CA THR A 521 15.70 1.43 -32.58
C THR A 521 16.44 0.15 -32.19
N ILE A 522 16.00 -0.57 -31.15
CA ILE A 522 16.57 -1.89 -30.75
C ILE A 522 16.48 -2.93 -31.88
N LEU A 523 15.47 -2.85 -32.75
CA LEU A 523 15.30 -3.74 -33.91
C LEU A 523 16.16 -3.35 -35.13
N SER A 524 16.73 -2.15 -35.14
CA SER A 524 17.54 -1.62 -36.24
C SER A 524 18.99 -1.43 -35.76
N PRO A 525 19.91 -2.40 -36.02
CA PRO A 525 21.29 -2.26 -35.57
C PRO A 525 21.94 -1.09 -36.32
N VAL A 526 22.07 0.07 -35.67
CA VAL A 526 22.86 1.18 -36.20
C VAL A 526 23.54 1.91 -35.04
N ASP A 527 24.75 1.47 -34.71
CA ASP A 527 25.77 2.30 -34.04
C ASP A 527 27.07 2.41 -34.87
N ALA A 528 27.02 2.01 -36.14
CA ALA A 528 28.04 2.33 -37.12
C ALA A 528 27.39 3.04 -38.29
N ALA A 529 28.03 4.11 -38.81
CA ALA A 529 27.64 4.71 -40.07
C ALA A 529 27.48 3.59 -41.12
N PRO A 530 26.27 3.37 -41.69
CA PRO A 530 26.09 2.32 -42.68
C PRO A 530 27.00 2.59 -43.87
N PRO A 531 27.66 1.57 -44.45
CA PRO A 531 28.51 1.77 -45.62
C PRO A 531 27.71 2.40 -46.76
N SER A 532 28.38 3.21 -47.57
CA SER A 532 27.75 3.86 -48.71
C SER A 532 27.18 2.81 -49.68
N PRO A 533 25.98 3.01 -50.24
CA PRO A 533 25.38 2.07 -51.19
C PRO A 533 26.12 2.00 -52.54
N THR A 534 27.07 2.91 -52.78
CA THR A 534 27.93 2.93 -53.97
C THR A 534 29.23 2.14 -53.71
N PRO A 535 29.65 1.23 -54.61
CA PRO A 535 31.00 0.67 -54.56
C PRO A 535 32.02 1.79 -54.82
N GLN A 536 32.69 2.25 -53.77
CA GLN A 536 33.69 3.32 -53.85
C GLN A 536 35.09 2.71 -53.97
N VAL A 537 35.83 3.14 -54.99
CA VAL A 537 37.24 2.80 -55.16
C VAL A 537 38.06 3.93 -54.55
N TYR A 538 38.68 3.66 -53.41
CA TYR A 538 39.55 4.61 -52.71
C TYR A 538 40.98 4.50 -53.24
N LEU A 539 41.54 5.61 -53.72
CA LEU A 539 42.93 5.64 -54.21
C LEU A 539 43.95 5.59 -53.06
N GLY A 540 43.54 6.05 -51.86
CA GLY A 540 44.38 6.10 -50.66
C GLY A 540 44.99 7.48 -50.40
N GLU A 541 45.44 7.65 -49.16
CA GLU A 541 45.96 8.91 -48.60
C GLU A 541 47.10 9.52 -49.43
N GLN A 542 47.97 8.68 -49.99
CA GLN A 542 49.15 9.10 -50.76
C GLN A 542 48.83 9.87 -52.05
N TYR A 543 47.60 9.82 -52.53
CA TYR A 543 47.15 10.54 -53.73
C TYR A 543 46.35 11.82 -53.42
N VAL A 544 46.09 12.12 -52.14
CA VAL A 544 45.42 13.35 -51.72
C VAL A 544 46.34 14.55 -52.01
N ASN A 545 45.83 15.55 -52.72
CA ASN A 545 46.55 16.76 -53.12
C ASN A 545 47.93 16.47 -53.77
N ASN A 546 48.01 15.40 -54.55
CA ASN A 546 49.24 14.98 -55.21
C ASN A 546 49.23 15.39 -56.69
N ALA A 547 50.28 16.09 -57.13
CA ALA A 547 50.40 16.53 -58.52
C ALA A 547 50.65 15.38 -59.51
N THR A 548 51.19 14.25 -59.05
CA THR A 548 51.47 13.08 -59.89
C THR A 548 50.18 12.48 -60.42
N LEU A 549 50.07 12.40 -61.75
CA LEU A 549 48.88 11.92 -62.49
C LEU A 549 47.59 12.75 -62.29
N SER A 550 47.68 13.91 -61.63
CA SER A 550 46.55 14.84 -61.53
C SER A 550 46.14 15.36 -62.92
N ASP A 551 44.85 15.33 -63.20
CA ASP A 551 44.22 15.74 -64.47
C ASP A 551 43.21 16.90 -64.28
N VAL A 552 43.11 17.40 -63.04
CA VAL A 552 42.38 18.61 -62.65
C VAL A 552 43.05 19.26 -61.44
N THR A 553 43.06 20.59 -61.38
CA THR A 553 43.51 21.38 -60.25
C THR A 553 42.38 22.29 -59.79
N PHE A 554 42.09 22.29 -58.49
CA PHE A 554 41.14 23.21 -57.88
C PHE A 554 41.86 24.42 -57.28
N LEU A 555 41.29 25.61 -57.45
CA LEU A 555 41.71 26.82 -56.78
C LEU A 555 40.73 27.12 -55.63
N VAL A 556 41.22 27.00 -54.40
CA VAL A 556 40.42 27.19 -53.17
C VAL A 556 41.14 28.25 -52.33
N GLU A 557 40.50 29.39 -52.08
CA GLU A 557 41.11 30.52 -51.35
C GLU A 557 42.49 30.94 -51.91
N GLY A 558 42.65 30.87 -53.24
CA GLY A 558 43.91 31.18 -53.93
C GLY A 558 45.00 30.10 -53.85
N ARG A 559 44.72 28.96 -53.19
CA ARG A 559 45.64 27.81 -53.08
C ARG A 559 45.27 26.72 -54.08
N ARG A 560 46.28 26.05 -54.66
CA ARG A 560 46.09 24.96 -55.63
C ARG A 560 45.93 23.62 -54.90
N PHE A 561 44.90 22.86 -55.28
CA PHE A 561 44.66 21.49 -54.84
C PHE A 561 44.67 20.56 -56.05
N TYR A 562 45.60 19.61 -56.11
CA TYR A 562 45.72 18.66 -57.23
C TYR A 562 44.79 17.45 -57.03
N ALA A 563 44.03 17.07 -58.06
CA ALA A 563 43.06 15.98 -57.97
C ALA A 563 42.97 15.15 -59.26
N HIS A 564 42.26 14.02 -59.15
CA HIS A 564 42.08 13.02 -60.19
C HIS A 564 40.59 12.90 -60.52
N ARG A 565 40.19 13.29 -61.74
CA ARG A 565 38.80 13.27 -62.22
C ARG A 565 38.17 11.91 -61.99
N ILE A 566 38.86 10.82 -62.34
CA ILE A 566 38.33 9.46 -62.18
C ILE A 566 37.88 9.14 -60.74
N CYS A 567 38.61 9.63 -59.73
CA CYS A 567 38.26 9.46 -58.33
C CYS A 567 37.04 10.31 -57.94
N LEU A 568 36.98 11.55 -58.41
CA LEU A 568 35.86 12.47 -58.18
C LEU A 568 34.56 11.96 -58.81
N LEU A 569 34.60 11.51 -60.08
CA LEU A 569 33.45 10.96 -60.80
C LEU A 569 32.91 9.68 -60.14
N ALA A 570 33.80 8.84 -59.59
CA ALA A 570 33.43 7.60 -58.93
C ALA A 570 32.77 7.83 -57.56
N SER A 571 33.13 8.91 -56.86
CA SER A 571 32.73 9.14 -55.47
C SER A 571 31.60 10.16 -55.30
N SER A 572 31.29 10.99 -56.31
CA SER A 572 30.31 12.08 -56.20
C SER A 572 29.55 12.31 -57.51
N ASP A 573 28.22 12.24 -57.43
CA ASP A 573 27.34 12.57 -58.54
C ASP A 573 27.40 14.05 -58.94
N ALA A 574 27.70 14.95 -57.99
CA ALA A 574 27.87 16.37 -58.27
C ALA A 574 29.13 16.63 -59.11
N PHE A 575 30.25 15.98 -58.79
CA PHE A 575 31.45 16.05 -59.64
C PHE A 575 31.23 15.36 -60.99
N ARG A 576 30.51 14.24 -61.04
CA ARG A 576 30.13 13.62 -62.32
C ARG A 576 29.32 14.57 -63.19
N ALA A 577 28.34 15.27 -62.62
CA ALA A 577 27.57 16.28 -63.34
C ALA A 577 28.46 17.45 -63.82
N MET A 578 29.41 17.90 -62.99
CA MET A 578 30.36 18.97 -63.35
C MET A 578 31.22 18.61 -64.57
N PHE A 579 31.72 17.37 -64.66
CA PHE A 579 32.64 16.96 -65.73
C PHE A 579 31.94 16.37 -66.97
N ASP A 580 30.86 15.61 -66.80
CA ASP A 580 30.17 14.94 -67.90
C ASP A 580 28.89 15.66 -68.38
N GLY A 581 28.37 16.62 -67.59
CA GLY A 581 27.09 17.28 -67.83
C GLY A 581 27.11 18.43 -68.86
N GLY A 582 28.23 18.68 -69.54
CA GLY A 582 28.34 19.72 -70.58
C GLY A 582 28.56 21.15 -70.06
N TYR A 583 29.02 21.30 -68.81
CA TYR A 583 29.38 22.60 -68.22
C TYR A 583 30.75 23.12 -68.72
N ARG A 584 31.06 24.39 -68.46
CA ARG A 584 32.32 25.04 -68.90
C ARG A 584 33.56 24.37 -68.30
N GLU A 585 33.38 23.70 -67.17
CA GLU A 585 34.36 22.99 -66.36
C GLU A 585 34.78 21.65 -67.00
N LYS A 586 34.01 21.14 -67.98
CA LYS A 586 34.29 19.87 -68.67
C LYS A 586 35.71 19.79 -69.22
N ASP A 587 36.17 20.85 -69.88
CA ASP A 587 37.51 20.91 -70.50
C ASP A 587 38.50 21.75 -69.67
N ALA A 588 38.06 22.28 -68.52
CA ALA A 588 38.90 23.10 -67.66
C ALA A 588 39.94 22.23 -66.91
N ARG A 589 41.18 22.73 -66.84
CA ARG A 589 42.24 22.15 -66.00
C ARG A 589 42.31 22.81 -64.62
N ASP A 590 42.01 24.11 -64.55
CA ASP A 590 41.97 24.88 -63.32
C ASP A 590 40.52 25.29 -63.04
N ILE A 591 39.96 24.83 -61.92
CA ILE A 591 38.56 25.07 -61.52
C ILE A 591 38.55 25.82 -60.19
N GLU A 592 37.91 26.97 -60.15
CA GLU A 592 37.76 27.73 -58.91
C GLU A 592 36.59 27.18 -58.08
N ILE A 593 36.82 26.95 -56.79
CA ILE A 593 35.79 26.49 -55.84
C ILE A 593 35.42 27.67 -54.94
N PRO A 594 34.30 28.36 -55.23
CA PRO A 594 33.88 29.50 -54.44
C PRO A 594 33.23 29.05 -53.12
N ASN A 595 33.33 29.89 -52.09
CA ASN A 595 32.59 29.78 -50.82
C ASN A 595 32.86 28.51 -49.99
N ILE A 596 34.02 27.86 -50.16
CA ILE A 596 34.47 26.74 -49.32
C ILE A 596 35.86 27.07 -48.78
N ARG A 597 36.02 26.99 -47.45
CA ARG A 597 37.31 27.18 -46.77
C ARG A 597 38.27 26.06 -47.16
N TRP A 598 39.56 26.36 -47.26
CA TRP A 598 40.58 25.36 -47.62
C TRP A 598 40.49 24.08 -46.77
N GLU A 599 40.37 24.22 -45.45
CA GLU A 599 40.31 23.09 -44.51
C GLU A 599 39.11 22.17 -44.77
N VAL A 600 37.96 22.75 -45.13
CA VAL A 600 36.72 22.02 -45.43
C VAL A 600 36.88 21.24 -46.73
N PHE A 601 37.44 21.90 -47.76
CA PHE A 601 37.70 21.28 -49.04
C PHE A 601 38.72 20.14 -48.92
N GLU A 602 39.78 20.34 -48.14
CA GLU A 602 40.81 19.34 -47.87
C GLU A 602 40.23 18.09 -47.19
N LEU A 603 39.41 18.24 -46.14
CA LEU A 603 38.75 17.11 -45.48
C LEU A 603 37.75 16.39 -46.40
N MET A 604 36.98 17.14 -47.18
CA MET A 604 36.07 16.58 -48.19
C MET A 604 36.85 15.74 -49.22
N MET A 605 37.96 16.25 -49.71
CA MET A 605 38.83 15.55 -50.66
C MET A 605 39.51 14.35 -50.02
N ARG A 606 40.00 14.45 -48.78
CA ARG A 606 40.52 13.30 -48.03
C ARG A 606 39.48 12.19 -47.96
N PHE A 607 38.24 12.50 -47.59
CA PHE A 607 37.14 11.52 -47.56
C PHE A 607 36.91 10.86 -48.93
N ILE A 608 36.92 11.62 -50.02
CA ILE A 608 36.76 11.07 -51.38
C ILE A 608 37.85 10.03 -51.70
N TYR A 609 39.08 10.25 -51.24
CA TYR A 609 40.23 9.40 -51.55
C TYR A 609 40.39 8.20 -50.61
N THR A 610 39.93 8.31 -49.37
CA THR A 610 40.18 7.31 -48.31
C THR A 610 38.94 6.63 -47.78
N GLY A 611 37.76 7.23 -47.97
CA GLY A 611 36.50 6.78 -47.39
C GLY A 611 36.32 7.08 -45.91
N SER A 612 37.32 7.71 -45.26
CA SER A 612 37.31 7.96 -43.82
C SER A 612 38.00 9.26 -43.47
N VAL A 613 37.38 10.05 -42.60
CA VAL A 613 37.93 11.30 -42.09
C VAL A 613 37.43 11.54 -40.67
N ASP A 614 38.28 12.12 -39.82
CA ASP A 614 37.90 12.55 -38.49
C ASP A 614 37.25 13.94 -38.58
N VAL A 615 35.95 14.00 -38.25
CA VAL A 615 35.18 15.25 -38.28
C VAL A 615 35.12 15.83 -36.87
N THR A 616 35.67 17.03 -36.69
CA THR A 616 35.60 17.78 -35.42
C THR A 616 34.37 18.69 -35.37
N LEU A 617 33.85 18.99 -34.18
CA LEU A 617 32.67 19.84 -33.99
C LEU A 617 32.80 21.22 -34.67
N GLY A 618 33.99 21.82 -34.62
CA GLY A 618 34.24 23.15 -35.17
C GLY A 618 34.13 23.25 -36.70
N ILE A 619 34.36 22.15 -37.42
CA ILE A 619 34.27 22.10 -38.89
C ILE A 619 33.04 21.35 -39.40
N ALA A 620 32.37 20.57 -38.53
CA ALA A 620 31.31 19.66 -38.91
C ALA A 620 30.15 20.34 -39.66
N GLN A 621 29.75 21.55 -39.25
CA GLN A 621 28.68 22.27 -39.94
C GLN A 621 29.10 22.69 -41.34
N ASP A 622 30.29 23.29 -41.52
CA ASP A 622 30.79 23.71 -42.83
C ASP A 622 31.00 22.50 -43.75
N LEU A 623 31.52 21.41 -43.19
CA LEU A 623 31.71 20.16 -43.90
C LEU A 623 30.39 19.48 -44.26
N LEU A 624 29.35 19.61 -43.44
CA LEU A 624 28.00 19.15 -43.78
C LEU A 624 27.46 19.90 -45.01
N ARG A 625 27.63 21.22 -45.07
CA ARG A 625 27.20 22.03 -46.23
C ARG A 625 27.91 21.58 -47.50
N ALA A 626 29.22 21.37 -47.42
CA ALA A 626 30.01 20.88 -48.55
C ALA A 626 29.60 19.45 -48.94
N ALA A 627 29.44 18.55 -47.97
CA ALA A 627 29.05 17.16 -48.23
C ALA A 627 27.67 17.08 -48.90
N ASP A 628 26.70 17.90 -48.49
CA ASP A 628 25.39 18.00 -49.13
C ASP A 628 25.50 18.59 -50.54
N GLN A 629 26.23 19.69 -50.71
CA GLN A 629 26.45 20.35 -52.01
C GLN A 629 27.09 19.40 -53.04
N TYR A 630 28.01 18.53 -52.62
CA TYR A 630 28.68 17.57 -53.48
C TYR A 630 28.09 16.15 -53.43
N LEU A 631 26.92 15.97 -52.80
CA LEU A 631 26.19 14.70 -52.72
C LEU A 631 27.02 13.54 -52.14
N LEU A 632 27.85 13.83 -51.14
CA LEU A 632 28.71 12.88 -50.45
C LEU A 632 27.99 12.30 -49.22
N GLU A 633 27.05 11.39 -49.45
CA GLU A 633 26.17 10.82 -48.41
C GLU A 633 26.92 10.21 -47.21
N GLY A 634 28.04 9.53 -47.44
CA GLY A 634 28.85 8.96 -46.36
C GLY A 634 29.47 10.04 -45.46
N LEU A 635 30.03 11.09 -46.05
CA LEU A 635 30.60 12.22 -45.33
C LEU A 635 29.51 13.02 -44.60
N LYS A 636 28.39 13.24 -45.27
CA LYS A 636 27.22 13.91 -44.72
C LYS A 636 26.76 13.23 -43.42
N ARG A 637 26.63 11.90 -43.42
CA ARG A 637 26.31 11.13 -42.21
C ARG A 637 27.34 11.25 -41.10
N LEU A 638 28.64 11.30 -41.42
CA LEU A 638 29.69 11.53 -40.42
C LEU A 638 29.53 12.92 -39.78
N CYS A 639 29.27 13.95 -40.59
CA CYS A 639 29.01 15.29 -40.09
C CYS A 639 27.74 15.33 -39.21
N GLU A 640 26.65 14.69 -39.66
CA GLU A 640 25.41 14.57 -38.88
C GLU A 640 25.65 13.91 -37.52
N TYR A 641 26.43 12.82 -37.49
CA TYR A 641 26.78 12.12 -36.26
C TYR A 641 27.59 13.01 -35.31
N THR A 642 28.63 13.69 -35.82
CA THR A 642 29.45 14.60 -35.01
C THR A 642 28.62 15.75 -34.44
N ILE A 643 27.77 16.39 -35.26
CA ILE A 643 26.90 17.49 -34.81
C ILE A 643 25.90 17.00 -33.75
N ALA A 644 25.34 15.79 -33.94
CA ALA A 644 24.38 15.19 -33.03
C ALA A 644 24.91 15.01 -31.60
N GLN A 645 26.22 14.86 -31.40
CA GLN A 645 26.84 14.72 -30.07
C GLN A 645 26.80 16.00 -29.23
N ASP A 646 26.59 17.16 -29.86
CA ASP A 646 26.60 18.48 -29.20
C ASP A 646 25.18 19.08 -29.10
N ILE A 647 24.13 18.29 -29.29
CA ILE A 647 22.75 18.78 -29.14
C ILE A 647 22.47 19.11 -27.68
N THR A 648 22.01 20.34 -27.42
CA THR A 648 21.66 20.86 -26.10
C THR A 648 20.31 21.58 -26.14
N LEU A 649 19.77 21.91 -24.96
CA LEU A 649 18.54 22.70 -24.82
C LEU A 649 18.65 24.12 -25.42
N GLU A 650 19.87 24.62 -25.63
CA GLU A 650 20.11 25.97 -26.15
C GLU A 650 20.22 26.00 -27.67
N ASN A 651 20.84 24.98 -28.27
CA ASN A 651 21.10 24.94 -29.70
C ASN A 651 20.10 24.09 -30.52
N ILE A 652 19.19 23.36 -29.88
CA ILE A 652 18.26 22.42 -30.55
C ILE A 652 17.48 23.05 -31.70
N SER A 653 17.02 24.30 -31.56
CA SER A 653 16.29 25.00 -32.63
C SER A 653 17.18 25.20 -33.87
N SER A 654 18.41 25.67 -33.66
CA SER A 654 19.38 25.89 -34.73
C SER A 654 19.86 24.57 -35.36
N MET A 655 20.03 23.50 -34.56
CA MET A 655 20.42 22.18 -35.06
C MET A 655 19.31 21.56 -35.90
N TYR A 656 18.05 21.76 -35.52
CA TYR A 656 16.91 21.33 -36.31
C TYR A 656 16.81 22.11 -37.63
N GLU A 657 16.94 23.44 -37.60
CA GLU A 657 16.97 24.28 -38.82
C GLU A 657 18.13 23.90 -39.75
N LEU A 658 19.31 23.60 -39.20
CA LEU A 658 20.46 23.09 -39.95
C LEU A 658 20.13 21.76 -40.63
N SER A 659 19.43 20.87 -39.92
CA SER A 659 19.01 19.57 -40.47
C SER A 659 17.99 19.70 -41.60
N GLU A 660 17.14 20.73 -41.57
CA GLU A 660 16.21 21.06 -42.65
C GLU A 660 16.95 21.63 -43.86
N ALA A 661 17.81 22.63 -43.63
CA ALA A 661 18.51 23.36 -44.69
C ALA A 661 19.40 22.47 -45.57
N PHE A 662 20.02 21.44 -44.98
CA PHE A 662 20.97 20.54 -45.67
C PHE A 662 20.44 19.11 -45.80
N HIS A 663 19.12 18.91 -45.73
CA HIS A 663 18.48 17.58 -45.87
C HIS A 663 19.15 16.49 -45.01
N ALA A 664 19.57 16.85 -43.80
CA ALA A 664 20.37 16.00 -42.92
C ALA A 664 19.46 15.15 -42.02
N ILE A 665 19.06 13.99 -42.55
CA ILE A 665 17.97 13.17 -42.00
C ILE A 665 18.31 12.57 -40.64
N SER A 666 19.53 12.05 -40.45
CA SER A 666 19.94 11.42 -39.18
C SER A 666 20.07 12.47 -38.08
N LEU A 667 20.60 13.66 -38.40
CA LEU A 667 20.62 14.79 -37.48
C LEU A 667 19.19 15.23 -37.11
N ARG A 668 18.29 15.31 -38.08
CA ARG A 668 16.88 15.65 -37.84
C ARG A 668 16.20 14.66 -36.90
N HIS A 669 16.39 13.36 -37.13
CA HIS A 669 15.87 12.32 -36.25
C HIS A 669 16.43 12.45 -34.83
N ARG A 670 17.73 12.72 -34.68
CA ARG A 670 18.32 12.95 -33.35
C ARG A 670 17.70 14.18 -32.67
N CYS A 671 17.46 15.26 -33.41
CA CYS A 671 16.78 16.44 -32.88
C CYS A 671 15.36 16.11 -32.42
N ILE A 672 14.58 15.36 -33.21
CA ILE A 672 13.23 14.92 -32.83
C ILE A 672 13.26 14.11 -31.53
N LEU A 673 14.16 13.13 -31.42
CA LEU A 673 14.28 12.30 -30.22
C LEU A 673 14.67 13.13 -28.99
N PHE A 674 15.61 14.05 -29.15
CA PHE A 674 16.02 14.95 -28.07
C PHE A 674 14.86 15.87 -27.61
N ILE A 675 14.05 16.37 -28.55
CA ILE A 675 12.88 17.20 -28.22
C ILE A 675 11.83 16.40 -27.45
N LEU A 676 11.57 15.15 -27.86
CA LEU A 676 10.63 14.28 -27.16
C LEU A 676 11.12 13.88 -25.77
N GLU A 677 12.43 13.62 -25.63
CA GLU A 677 13.04 13.24 -24.35
C GLU A 677 13.05 14.40 -23.35
N GLN A 678 13.40 15.60 -23.79
CA GLN A 678 13.52 16.80 -22.95
C GLN A 678 12.29 17.71 -23.03
N PHE A 679 11.13 17.13 -23.35
CA PHE A 679 9.90 17.88 -23.62
C PHE A 679 9.50 18.79 -22.46
N ASP A 680 9.58 18.26 -21.23
CA ASP A 680 9.28 18.99 -19.99
C ASP A 680 10.06 20.32 -19.91
N LYS A 681 11.39 20.26 -20.10
CA LYS A 681 12.29 21.42 -20.03
C LYS A 681 12.13 22.38 -21.19
N LEU A 682 11.68 21.91 -22.35
CA LEU A 682 11.48 22.71 -23.56
C LEU A 682 10.14 23.42 -23.57
N SER A 683 9.10 22.78 -23.04
CA SER A 683 7.71 23.27 -23.09
C SER A 683 7.51 24.62 -22.39
N ASP A 684 8.31 24.92 -21.37
CA ASP A 684 8.27 26.19 -20.62
C ASP A 684 8.79 27.40 -21.41
N LYS A 685 9.48 27.18 -22.54
CA LYS A 685 10.12 28.25 -23.32
C LYS A 685 9.28 28.61 -24.57
N PRO A 686 8.81 29.87 -24.73
CA PRO A 686 7.91 30.26 -25.82
C PRO A 686 8.42 29.92 -27.22
N ARG A 687 9.72 30.12 -27.47
CA ARG A 687 10.37 29.84 -28.77
C ARG A 687 10.33 28.35 -29.15
N HIS A 688 10.32 27.46 -28.15
CA HIS A 688 10.33 26.01 -28.37
C HIS A 688 8.91 25.44 -28.52
N SER A 689 7.88 26.11 -27.99
CA SER A 689 6.47 25.71 -28.20
C SER A 689 6.08 25.73 -29.69
N GLN A 690 6.55 26.72 -30.44
CA GLN A 690 6.32 26.82 -31.88
C GLN A 690 7.07 25.74 -32.65
N LEU A 691 8.30 25.42 -32.21
CA LEU A 691 9.09 24.33 -32.77
C LEU A 691 8.37 22.98 -32.59
N ILE A 692 7.83 22.69 -31.41
CA ILE A 692 7.08 21.46 -31.13
C ILE A 692 5.91 21.28 -32.11
N HIS A 693 5.12 22.32 -32.36
CA HIS A 693 4.02 22.22 -33.33
C HIS A 693 4.51 22.03 -34.76
N ARG A 694 5.61 22.70 -35.13
CA ARG A 694 6.23 22.57 -36.46
C ARG A 694 6.77 21.17 -36.73
N ILE A 695 7.28 20.47 -35.72
CA ILE A 695 7.89 19.14 -35.90
C ILE A 695 6.88 17.99 -35.94
N ILE A 696 5.61 18.18 -35.56
CA ILE A 696 4.61 17.09 -35.53
C ILE A 696 4.52 16.30 -36.86
N PRO A 697 4.47 16.94 -38.04
CA PRO A 697 4.48 16.23 -39.32
C PRO A 697 5.75 15.40 -39.54
N GLU A 698 6.90 15.89 -39.09
CA GLU A 698 8.19 15.21 -39.22
C GLU A 698 8.32 14.05 -38.22
N ILE A 699 7.72 14.16 -37.03
CA ILE A 699 7.60 13.04 -36.08
C ILE A 699 6.79 11.92 -36.73
N ARG A 700 5.70 12.25 -37.44
CA ARG A 700 4.90 11.25 -38.17
C ARG A 700 5.76 10.54 -39.24
N ASP A 701 6.43 11.28 -40.10
CA ASP A 701 7.28 10.71 -41.16
C ASP A 701 8.40 9.82 -40.58
N TYR A 702 9.01 10.24 -39.46
CA TYR A 702 9.99 9.43 -38.72
C TYR A 702 9.41 8.08 -38.31
N PHE A 703 8.24 8.06 -37.66
CA PHE A 703 7.62 6.81 -37.21
C PHE A 703 7.06 5.96 -38.35
N ASP A 704 6.51 6.56 -39.40
CA ASP A 704 6.09 5.85 -40.60
C ASP A 704 7.27 5.09 -41.20
N LYS A 705 8.45 5.70 -41.30
CA LYS A 705 9.67 5.02 -41.77
C LYS A 705 10.21 4.01 -40.75
N ALA A 706 10.27 4.37 -39.48
CA ALA A 706 10.87 3.53 -38.44
C ALA A 706 10.08 2.23 -38.22
N LEU A 707 8.74 2.30 -38.26
CA LEU A 707 7.86 1.16 -37.95
C LEU A 707 7.44 0.35 -39.18
N THR A 708 7.74 0.81 -40.40
CA THR A 708 7.44 0.07 -41.64
C THR A 708 8.65 -0.62 -42.27
N LYS A 709 9.88 -0.31 -41.82
CA LYS A 709 11.09 -1.00 -42.28
C LYS A 709 10.95 -2.52 -42.06
N PRO A 710 11.22 -3.36 -43.07
CA PRO A 710 11.17 -4.81 -42.91
C PRO A 710 12.26 -5.25 -41.91
N ASN A 711 11.87 -6.01 -40.88
CA ASN A 711 12.80 -6.67 -39.98
C ASN A 711 13.78 -7.51 -40.83
N GLN A 712 15.05 -7.10 -40.89
CA GLN A 712 16.09 -7.84 -41.64
C GLN A 712 16.28 -9.28 -41.11
N HIS A 713 15.68 -9.63 -39.98
CA HIS A 713 15.69 -10.98 -39.41
C HIS A 713 14.85 -12.02 -40.17
N ASN A 714 13.87 -11.63 -41.00
CA ASN A 714 13.08 -12.58 -41.79
C ASN A 714 13.65 -12.90 -43.18
N SER A 715 14.89 -12.48 -43.48
CA SER A 715 15.55 -12.74 -44.77
C SER A 715 16.54 -13.91 -44.73
N ARG A 716 16.56 -14.68 -43.62
CA ARG A 716 17.37 -15.89 -43.45
C ARG A 716 16.49 -17.06 -43.01
N LEU A 717 15.56 -17.46 -43.87
CA LEU A 717 14.95 -18.79 -43.87
C LEU A 717 15.02 -19.35 -45.28
#